data_AF-A0A3C1WP40-F1
#
_entry.id   AF-A0A3C1WP40-F1
#
_cell.length_a   1.000
_cell.length_b   1.000
_cell.length_c   1.000
_cell.angle_alpha   90.00
_cell.angle_beta   90.00
_cell.angle_gamma   90.00
#
_symmetry.space_group_name_H-M   'P 1'
#
loop_
_entity.id
_entity.type
_entity.pdbx_description
1 polymer ?
#
loop_
_entity_poly.entity_id
_entity_poly.type
_entity_poly.pdbx_seq_one_letter_code
_entity_poly.pdbx_strand_id
1 'polypeptide(L)'
;MKKLTSSFALAAMLAFPAMRSLAYENIGMPHKIESGHKIEAGDCTPATSQIDLNINNVRARLMNGGDMWWDLNDAAKYEVPKIPIESTEPRVSSLFAGSIWIGGIDQGGQLKVAAGTYRQNGNDFFPGPLDANGEIDAQTCTDWDHQFQVYGDEIDAFRGLFSSSTTQIDASQVPSNILKWPAKNNPYAEVPVGDRDLAPFYNVDADPDTYDPTQGDFPVINSAYTNYADQMIWWTYNDKGNIHTETGGLAIGMQVNALAFAFKTTDEIDNMTFYKYELLNRATTTLDSVFMGQWVDPDLGCYLDDYIGCDTTRGLGIIYNADGDDQPCPVGYGNQPPLLGVDYFKGPINEDSVELGMTNFLYYNNDFTVTGNPENASHYYGYLSGSWKDGTPFTEGGNAYGGSVPTHFVFPGVPNIPSQWSECSENNTPADRRFIESTGPFKLLPGASNEIIVGVVWVRPPVGSYPCPSFSLLQKADDKAQALFDSNFKILDGPKAPDLKIVELDKKLAFSLLNTYTPETELYVDSDPILAALGDPDPLYHFQGYQIFQLVDTKVSAQELGDPAKARLVAQCDVRDSIGKIVNFIYDPTLEADVPTLKVDGVNAGIQHSFVFENDAFASGDKRLINHKKYFYMVVAYAYNGSDQQKTKYLQGRKNTKVYTCIPHIPAPESYGLQLNSDYGDGPIIYREEGKGNGALSLDLTDNAITQIIQNTYMPQTEYKGGSGPVMVKVIDPKNVPADDFELTMVDSSSTPGVVMNANKTYWKLTDLTSGESEYSDDVISFPNEKILEKWGLSVFVKQVRNPGSNDASDNNGFIESSITYKEPSKAWLSGIQDDEGESDLNWIRAGTFNPTNSQHPDYVGVDDNQDFENILDKTWAPYRLCSTDPDWGPVWANNSTLIQNKLDSLISVKIVFTPDQSLWSHCLVLETCPEKTLSEGNAPKMSIRKHASMNKDGTYMTIDTNDPMTTGYSWFPGYAVNLENGERLNIMFGEDSRDVTENGSDMIWNPTSKYFSSTGEVLLGGRHYIYVSRTRYDECNYIRQNLTPLTGTGELNPVIAANVYKKIAWVSMPLINQGYQFLPVSDGLIPTETTIYIKVAKPYQMYHTGNPETNNGYPRYTFSTKEMAAVKGDALTAENAMDTINIVPNPYFAYSSYESSQLDNRVKITNLPVKCTISIFSVDGVLIRRFERDDETITSLDWDLKNSAGVPVSSGVYLIHISAPGIGEKTLKFFGIMRPTDLNSF
;
A
#
# COMPACT_ATOMS: atom_id res chain seq x y z
N MET A 1 -64.98 -13.59 80.68
CA MET A 1 -64.82 -14.88 81.39
C MET A 1 -63.33 -15.08 81.68
N LYS A 2 -62.98 -15.33 82.95
CA LYS A 2 -61.73 -15.90 83.53
C LYS A 2 -60.38 -15.35 82.97
N LYS A 3 -59.62 -14.44 83.60
CA LYS A 3 -59.11 -14.25 84.98
C LYS A 3 -57.85 -15.11 85.28
N LEU A 4 -56.86 -14.48 85.95
CA LEU A 4 -55.71 -15.02 86.73
C LEU A 4 -54.43 -15.49 85.98
N THR A 5 -53.17 -15.26 86.40
CA THR A 5 -52.47 -14.49 87.48
C THR A 5 -50.94 -14.72 87.32
N SER A 6 -50.04 -13.74 87.51
CA SER A 6 -49.17 -13.47 88.70
C SER A 6 -48.33 -14.69 89.19
N SER A 7 -47.05 -14.68 89.59
CA SER A 7 -45.99 -13.69 89.85
C SER A 7 -44.75 -14.46 90.41
N PHE A 8 -43.64 -13.73 90.64
CA PHE A 8 -42.47 -14.02 91.51
C PHE A 8 -41.31 -14.86 90.96
N ALA A 9 -40.02 -14.63 91.27
CA ALA A 9 -39.23 -13.47 91.73
C ALA A 9 -37.77 -13.94 91.95
N LEU A 10 -36.80 -13.00 91.82
CA LEU A 10 -35.55 -12.85 92.60
C LEU A 10 -34.49 -13.98 92.59
N ALA A 11 -33.16 -13.76 92.58
CA ALA A 11 -32.35 -12.57 92.85
C ALA A 11 -30.87 -12.77 92.42
N ALA A 12 -30.21 -11.64 92.11
CA ALA A 12 -28.85 -11.19 92.53
C ALA A 12 -27.57 -11.98 92.09
N MET A 13 -26.41 -11.40 91.78
CA MET A 13 -25.86 -10.02 91.72
C MET A 13 -24.39 -10.05 91.19
N LEU A 14 -23.83 -8.86 90.85
CA LEU A 14 -22.41 -8.43 90.63
C LEU A 14 -21.86 -8.60 89.18
N ALA A 15 -21.15 -7.66 88.52
CA ALA A 15 -20.71 -6.26 88.73
C ALA A 15 -20.18 -5.66 87.37
N PHE A 16 -20.17 -4.31 87.24
CA PHE A 16 -19.85 -3.36 86.12
C PHE A 16 -18.43 -3.40 85.45
N PRO A 17 -18.06 -2.55 84.42
CA PRO A 17 -18.79 -1.84 83.32
C PRO A 17 -18.12 -1.85 81.90
N ALA A 18 -18.85 -1.27 80.92
CA ALA A 18 -18.42 -0.60 79.66
C ALA A 18 -18.33 -1.36 78.31
N MET A 19 -19.35 -1.20 77.43
CA MET A 19 -19.23 -0.68 76.04
C MET A 19 -20.55 -0.70 75.24
N ARG A 20 -20.68 0.32 74.37
CA ARG A 20 -21.47 0.48 73.13
C ARG A 20 -22.98 0.83 73.20
N SER A 21 -23.22 2.06 72.73
CA SER A 21 -24.45 2.62 72.19
C SER A 21 -25.03 1.73 71.08
N LEU A 22 -26.31 1.39 71.20
CA LEU A 22 -27.14 0.82 70.14
C LEU A 22 -27.50 1.95 69.16
N ALA A 23 -27.09 1.82 67.89
CA ALA A 23 -27.72 2.55 66.80
C ALA A 23 -28.86 1.68 66.26
N TYR A 24 -30.04 2.29 66.12
CA TYR A 24 -31.25 1.65 65.64
C TYR A 24 -31.14 1.29 64.14
N GLU A 25 -31.58 0.09 63.78
CA GLU A 25 -32.03 -0.24 62.41
C GLU A 25 -33.19 0.68 62.03
N ASN A 26 -33.05 1.44 60.94
CA ASN A 26 -34.19 2.09 60.30
C ASN A 26 -34.82 1.10 59.32
N ILE A 27 -35.67 0.23 59.87
CA ILE A 27 -36.68 -0.53 59.12
C ILE A 27 -37.78 0.45 58.68
N GLY A 28 -38.22 0.26 57.43
CA GLY A 28 -39.10 1.14 56.67
C GLY A 28 -40.22 1.85 57.44
N MET A 29 -40.27 3.17 57.26
CA MET A 29 -41.47 3.96 57.49
C MET A 29 -42.18 4.20 56.16
N PRO A 30 -43.46 3.83 56.01
CA PRO A 30 -44.26 4.29 54.90
C PRO A 30 -44.79 5.68 55.25
N HIS A 31 -44.37 6.74 54.54
CA HIS A 31 -45.04 8.03 54.69
C HIS A 31 -45.14 8.86 53.41
N LYS A 32 -46.41 9.13 53.08
CA LYS A 32 -47.00 10.36 52.52
C LYS A 32 -46.04 11.39 51.93
N ILE A 33 -46.33 11.72 50.67
CA ILE A 33 -45.97 12.96 49.98
C ILE A 33 -46.35 14.16 50.86
N GLU A 34 -45.36 14.79 51.49
CA GLU A 34 -45.47 16.17 51.98
C GLU A 34 -44.93 17.12 50.92
N SER A 35 -45.79 18.04 50.50
CA SER A 35 -45.40 19.16 49.66
C SER A 35 -44.60 20.18 50.47
N GLY A 36 -43.45 20.61 49.93
CA GLY A 36 -42.91 21.94 50.17
C GLY A 36 -41.67 22.03 51.04
N HIS A 37 -40.52 21.75 50.45
CA HIS A 37 -39.31 22.56 50.65
C HIS A 37 -38.54 22.59 49.32
N LYS A 38 -38.45 23.77 48.69
CA LYS A 38 -37.50 24.02 47.60
C LYS A 38 -36.11 23.89 48.21
N ILE A 39 -35.45 22.77 47.93
CA ILE A 39 -33.99 22.67 48.00
C ILE A 39 -33.50 23.43 46.75
N GLU A 40 -32.65 24.43 46.91
CA GLU A 40 -32.12 25.23 45.79
C GLU A 40 -31.45 24.29 44.77
N ALA A 41 -32.11 24.09 43.63
CA ALA A 41 -31.59 23.37 42.47
C ALA A 41 -31.64 24.32 41.27
N GLY A 42 -30.75 24.15 40.29
CA GLY A 42 -30.47 25.12 39.21
C GLY A 42 -31.59 25.42 38.21
N ASP A 43 -32.79 24.86 38.38
CA ASP A 43 -33.94 24.95 37.47
C ASP A 43 -33.62 24.52 36.01
N CYS A 44 -32.70 23.58 35.81
CA CYS A 44 -32.30 23.09 34.49
C CYS A 44 -33.36 22.19 33.83
N THR A 45 -33.42 22.26 32.49
CA THR A 45 -34.22 21.34 31.66
C THR A 45 -33.44 20.05 31.35
N PRO A 46 -34.13 18.92 31.11
CA PRO A 46 -33.48 17.70 30.63
C PRO A 46 -32.70 17.93 29.33
N ALA A 47 -31.58 17.23 29.16
CA ALA A 47 -30.74 17.33 27.98
C ALA A 47 -31.48 16.86 26.72
N THR A 48 -31.27 17.54 25.60
CA THR A 48 -31.89 17.22 24.31
C THR A 48 -30.87 16.95 23.20
N SER A 49 -29.62 17.34 23.39
CA SER A 49 -28.59 17.21 22.36
C SER A 49 -28.19 15.75 22.10
N GLN A 50 -28.08 15.39 20.82
CA GLN A 50 -27.73 14.06 20.32
C GLN A 50 -26.64 14.15 19.25
N ILE A 51 -25.68 13.25 19.28
CA ILE A 51 -24.62 13.11 18.26
C ILE A 51 -24.24 11.63 18.10
N ASP A 52 -23.68 11.25 16.95
CA ASP A 52 -23.22 9.87 16.71
C ASP A 52 -21.69 9.76 16.69
N LEU A 53 -21.16 8.82 17.48
CA LEU A 53 -19.86 8.23 17.22
C LEU A 53 -20.02 7.25 16.04
N ASN A 54 -19.41 7.55 14.90
CA ASN A 54 -19.74 6.94 13.60
C ASN A 54 -18.54 6.89 12.63
N ILE A 55 -17.33 6.64 13.13
CA ILE A 55 -16.12 6.62 12.30
C ILE A 55 -15.72 5.22 11.81
N ASN A 56 -15.92 4.20 12.64
CA ASN A 56 -15.55 2.81 12.39
C ASN A 56 -16.77 1.96 12.03
N ASN A 57 -16.74 0.63 12.16
CA ASN A 57 -17.86 -0.25 11.90
C ASN A 57 -18.97 -0.19 12.98
N VAL A 58 -18.90 0.79 13.90
CA VAL A 58 -19.95 1.09 14.87
C VAL A 58 -20.62 2.43 14.54
N ARG A 59 -21.94 2.49 14.72
CA ARG A 59 -22.67 3.77 14.88
C ARG A 59 -23.34 3.76 16.25
N ALA A 60 -22.85 4.60 17.16
CA ALA A 60 -23.34 4.72 18.53
C ALA A 60 -23.86 6.13 18.80
N ARG A 61 -25.14 6.24 19.20
CA ARG A 61 -25.71 7.52 19.64
C ARG A 61 -25.22 7.91 21.03
N LEU A 62 -24.87 9.18 21.20
CA LEU A 62 -24.47 9.79 22.47
C LEU A 62 -25.44 10.92 22.82
N MET A 63 -25.78 11.05 24.10
CA MET A 63 -26.59 12.14 24.64
C MET A 63 -25.85 12.86 25.77
N ASN A 64 -26.33 14.06 26.09
CA ASN A 64 -25.64 14.98 27.00
C ASN A 64 -26.18 14.98 28.45
N GLY A 65 -27.02 14.01 28.82
CA GLY A 65 -27.51 13.92 30.21
C GLY A 65 -27.26 12.54 30.79
N GLY A 66 -26.04 12.04 30.64
CA GLY A 66 -25.52 10.84 31.29
C GLY A 66 -25.89 9.50 30.65
N ASP A 67 -26.82 9.48 29.71
CA ASP A 67 -27.26 8.30 28.97
C ASP A 67 -26.75 8.27 27.52
N MET A 68 -26.72 7.08 26.93
CA MET A 68 -26.23 6.83 25.57
C MET A 68 -26.96 5.64 24.92
N TRP A 69 -26.76 5.49 23.61
CA TRP A 69 -27.17 4.37 22.77
C TRP A 69 -28.65 4.27 22.35
N TRP A 70 -29.49 5.27 22.65
CA TRP A 70 -30.89 5.36 22.20
C TRP A 70 -31.28 6.77 21.68
N ASP A 71 -32.54 7.01 21.27
CA ASP A 71 -32.95 8.23 20.55
C ASP A 71 -34.11 9.08 21.13
N LEU A 72 -34.41 8.99 22.43
CA LEU A 72 -35.56 9.65 23.09
C LEU A 72 -36.95 9.20 22.56
N ASN A 73 -37.00 8.32 21.56
CA ASN A 73 -38.21 7.80 20.93
C ASN A 73 -38.31 6.27 21.02
N ASP A 74 -37.71 5.71 22.07
CA ASP A 74 -37.79 4.28 22.42
C ASP A 74 -37.14 3.34 21.38
N ALA A 75 -36.07 3.78 20.72
CA ALA A 75 -35.32 2.95 19.80
C ALA A 75 -33.82 2.89 20.11
N ALA A 76 -33.26 1.67 20.08
CA ALA A 76 -31.82 1.42 20.13
C ALA A 76 -31.06 2.06 18.95
N LYS A 77 -29.82 2.48 19.22
CA LYS A 77 -28.90 3.21 18.34
C LYS A 77 -27.42 2.85 18.56
N TYR A 78 -27.14 1.60 18.96
CA TYR A 78 -25.79 1.04 18.93
C TYR A 78 -25.69 -0.03 17.85
N GLU A 79 -25.38 0.38 16.62
CA GLU A 79 -25.45 -0.47 15.43
C GLU A 79 -24.08 -1.05 15.08
N VAL A 80 -23.95 -2.38 15.14
CA VAL A 80 -22.73 -3.12 14.75
C VAL A 80 -23.11 -4.47 14.12
N PRO A 81 -22.77 -4.76 12.85
CA PRO A 81 -22.04 -3.90 11.93
C PRO A 81 -22.82 -2.67 11.50
N LYS A 82 -22.11 -1.56 11.28
CA LYS A 82 -22.69 -0.33 10.77
C LYS A 82 -23.17 -0.53 9.34
N ILE A 83 -24.42 -0.15 9.10
CA ILE A 83 -25.03 -0.19 7.77
C ILE A 83 -25.24 1.25 7.25
N PRO A 84 -24.96 1.53 5.97
CA PRO A 84 -25.28 2.83 5.38
C PRO A 84 -26.75 3.19 5.54
N ILE A 85 -27.05 4.46 5.76
CA ILE A 85 -28.42 4.92 6.08
C ILE A 85 -29.36 4.70 4.89
N GLU A 86 -28.83 4.74 3.68
CA GLU A 86 -29.52 4.49 2.42
C GLU A 86 -29.73 3.00 2.10
N SER A 87 -29.20 2.10 2.93
CA SER A 87 -29.38 0.65 2.75
C SER A 87 -30.82 0.24 3.03
N THR A 88 -31.29 -0.78 2.30
CA THR A 88 -32.58 -1.44 2.56
C THR A 88 -32.45 -2.61 3.54
N GLU A 89 -31.22 -2.99 3.92
CA GLU A 89 -30.97 -4.03 4.90
C GLU A 89 -31.43 -3.58 6.31
N PRO A 90 -31.98 -4.49 7.13
CA PRO A 90 -32.43 -4.16 8.48
C PRO A 90 -31.26 -3.74 9.35
N ARG A 91 -31.40 -2.59 10.02
CA ARG A 91 -30.43 -2.07 11.01
C ARG A 91 -30.72 -2.73 12.36
N VAL A 92 -29.79 -3.56 12.81
CA VAL A 92 -29.85 -4.25 14.10
C VAL A 92 -28.93 -3.53 15.07
N SER A 93 -29.34 -3.41 16.33
CA SER A 93 -28.52 -2.85 17.41
C SER A 93 -28.04 -3.94 18.35
N SER A 94 -26.89 -3.74 19.00
CA SER A 94 -26.33 -4.66 20.00
C SER A 94 -26.52 -4.18 21.44
N LEU A 95 -26.90 -2.91 21.62
CA LEU A 95 -27.15 -2.27 22.91
C LEU A 95 -28.32 -1.30 22.76
N PHE A 96 -29.19 -1.24 23.77
CA PHE A 96 -30.31 -0.31 23.81
C PHE A 96 -29.94 0.97 24.54
N ALA A 97 -29.45 0.87 25.77
CA ALA A 97 -29.10 2.05 26.57
C ALA A 97 -27.90 1.79 27.48
N GLY A 98 -27.21 2.87 27.86
CA GLY A 98 -26.13 2.83 28.84
C GLY A 98 -26.05 4.13 29.62
N SER A 99 -25.56 4.08 30.86
CA SER A 99 -25.37 5.25 31.73
C SER A 99 -24.34 4.95 32.81
N ILE A 100 -23.70 6.00 33.32
CA ILE A 100 -22.95 5.93 34.57
C ILE A 100 -23.88 6.09 35.77
N TRP A 101 -23.73 5.26 36.78
CA TRP A 101 -24.42 5.33 38.07
C TRP A 101 -23.41 5.64 39.17
N ILE A 102 -23.74 6.58 40.07
CA ILE A 102 -22.86 7.00 41.16
C ILE A 102 -23.68 7.04 42.44
N GLY A 103 -23.13 6.47 43.52
CA GLY A 103 -23.76 6.59 44.83
C GLY A 103 -22.77 6.51 45.97
N GLY A 104 -23.12 7.13 47.09
CA GLY A 104 -22.30 7.15 48.29
C GLY A 104 -23.01 7.77 49.48
N ILE A 105 -22.31 7.82 50.61
CA ILE A 105 -22.83 8.29 51.89
C ILE A 105 -22.09 9.57 52.28
N ASP A 106 -22.82 10.64 52.55
CA ASP A 106 -22.21 11.90 53.01
C ASP A 106 -21.81 11.86 54.50
N GLN A 107 -21.11 12.90 54.97
CA GLN A 107 -20.69 13.00 56.38
C GLN A 107 -21.87 13.04 57.38
N GLY A 108 -23.09 13.37 56.92
CA GLY A 108 -24.32 13.34 57.71
C GLY A 108 -24.98 11.96 57.77
N GLY A 109 -24.42 10.96 57.09
CA GLY A 109 -24.99 9.62 56.97
C GLY A 109 -26.15 9.54 55.98
N GLN A 110 -26.31 10.54 55.09
CA GLN A 110 -27.35 10.54 54.06
C GLN A 110 -26.86 9.86 52.78
N LEU A 111 -27.71 9.02 52.21
CA LEU A 111 -27.47 8.41 50.91
C LEU A 111 -27.64 9.45 49.79
N LYS A 112 -26.61 9.58 48.95
CA LYS A 112 -26.60 10.39 47.73
C LYS A 112 -26.46 9.46 46.54
N VAL A 113 -27.33 9.60 45.54
CA VAL A 113 -27.32 8.73 44.35
C VAL A 113 -27.74 9.54 43.14
N ALA A 114 -26.96 9.43 42.07
CA ALA A 114 -27.30 9.89 40.73
C ALA A 114 -27.20 8.70 39.77
N ALA A 115 -28.31 8.30 39.18
CA ALA A 115 -28.35 7.19 38.24
C ALA A 115 -29.38 7.47 37.14
N GLY A 116 -29.00 7.18 35.89
CA GLY A 116 -29.86 7.30 34.72
C GLY A 116 -30.13 5.94 34.10
N THR A 117 -31.37 5.72 33.64
CA THR A 117 -31.69 4.63 32.71
C THR A 117 -31.84 5.22 31.31
N TYR A 118 -32.98 5.04 30.66
CA TYR A 118 -33.36 5.66 29.39
C TYR A 118 -34.54 6.63 29.60
N ARG A 119 -34.48 7.37 30.73
CA ARG A 119 -35.32 8.54 31.07
C ARG A 119 -36.83 8.34 30.99
N GLN A 120 -37.31 7.11 31.15
CA GLN A 120 -38.75 6.85 31.19
C GLN A 120 -39.41 7.29 32.50
N ASN A 121 -38.68 7.26 33.61
CA ASN A 121 -39.20 7.60 34.93
C ASN A 121 -38.79 9.01 35.39
N GLY A 122 -37.61 9.47 34.97
CA GLY A 122 -37.16 10.83 35.24
C GLY A 122 -35.74 11.12 34.75
N ASN A 123 -35.12 12.12 35.38
CA ASN A 123 -33.75 12.56 35.12
C ASN A 123 -33.05 12.85 36.44
N ASP A 124 -31.79 12.40 36.53
CA ASP A 124 -30.88 12.73 37.62
C ASP A 124 -29.67 13.54 37.12
N PHE A 125 -29.37 13.50 35.82
CA PHE A 125 -28.28 14.26 35.20
C PHE A 125 -28.82 15.37 34.28
N PHE A 126 -28.09 16.48 34.24
CA PHE A 126 -28.43 17.71 33.50
C PHE A 126 -27.20 18.28 32.78
N PRO A 127 -27.36 18.97 31.63
CA PRO A 127 -26.24 19.53 30.89
C PRO A 127 -25.37 20.52 31.66
N GLY A 128 -24.09 20.56 31.34
CA GLY A 128 -23.18 21.65 31.69
C GLY A 128 -22.36 21.45 32.98
N PRO A 129 -21.29 22.25 33.13
CA PRO A 129 -20.38 22.17 34.26
C PRO A 129 -20.93 22.93 35.48
N LEU A 130 -20.62 22.43 36.68
CA LEU A 130 -20.93 23.13 37.93
C LEU A 130 -19.90 24.25 38.19
N ASP A 131 -20.31 25.29 38.90
CA ASP A 131 -19.43 26.35 39.38
C ASP A 131 -18.52 25.88 40.54
N ALA A 132 -17.66 26.77 41.05
CA ALA A 132 -16.73 26.46 42.14
C ALA A 132 -17.43 26.13 43.48
N ASN A 133 -18.72 26.43 43.63
CA ASN A 133 -19.52 26.11 44.80
C ASN A 133 -20.40 24.86 44.58
N GLY A 134 -20.31 24.23 43.40
CA GLY A 134 -21.16 23.09 43.05
C GLY A 134 -22.59 23.50 42.73
N GLU A 135 -22.80 24.69 42.16
CA GLU A 135 -24.11 25.18 41.70
C GLU A 135 -24.11 25.41 40.19
N ILE A 136 -25.30 25.52 39.60
CA ILE A 136 -25.49 25.81 38.16
C ILE A 136 -26.77 26.62 37.96
N ASP A 137 -26.81 27.42 36.90
CA ASP A 137 -28.01 28.14 36.47
C ASP A 137 -28.59 27.59 35.16
N ALA A 138 -29.87 27.86 34.93
CA ALA A 138 -30.59 27.39 33.74
C ALA A 138 -30.00 27.86 32.41
N GLN A 139 -29.33 29.02 32.37
CA GLN A 139 -28.70 29.51 31.14
C GLN A 139 -27.46 28.67 30.81
N THR A 140 -26.64 28.36 31.82
CA THR A 140 -25.48 27.47 31.67
C THR A 140 -25.93 26.09 31.19
N CYS A 141 -27.00 25.51 31.75
CA CYS A 141 -27.56 24.26 31.25
C CYS A 141 -28.03 24.34 29.78
N THR A 142 -28.56 25.48 29.35
CA THR A 142 -28.99 25.67 27.95
C THR A 142 -27.79 25.83 27.01
N ASP A 143 -26.81 26.63 27.38
CA ASP A 143 -25.59 26.89 26.58
C ASP A 143 -24.75 25.61 26.40
N TRP A 144 -24.77 24.75 27.41
CA TRP A 144 -24.00 23.50 27.44
C TRP A 144 -24.81 22.26 27.07
N ASP A 145 -26.06 22.38 26.61
CA ASP A 145 -26.79 21.26 26.00
C ASP A 145 -26.24 20.96 24.60
N HIS A 146 -24.98 20.53 24.54
CA HIS A 146 -24.17 20.43 23.33
C HIS A 146 -23.03 19.42 23.50
N GLN A 147 -22.61 18.79 22.40
CA GLN A 147 -21.42 17.93 22.34
C GLN A 147 -20.42 18.45 21.30
N PHE A 148 -19.13 18.35 21.61
CA PHE A 148 -18.05 18.91 20.80
C PHE A 148 -17.28 17.79 20.11
N GLN A 149 -17.22 17.84 18.78
CA GLN A 149 -16.61 16.80 17.96
C GLN A 149 -15.33 17.31 17.30
N VAL A 150 -14.35 16.42 17.15
CA VAL A 150 -13.18 16.60 16.28
C VAL A 150 -12.83 15.28 15.59
N TYR A 151 -12.28 15.36 14.37
CA TYR A 151 -11.77 14.21 13.64
C TYR A 151 -10.23 14.18 13.62
N GLY A 152 -9.66 12.99 13.65
CA GLY A 152 -8.20 12.79 13.64
C GLY A 152 -7.54 13.27 12.35
N ASP A 153 -8.24 13.19 11.21
CA ASP A 153 -7.74 13.70 9.92
C ASP A 153 -7.69 15.23 9.88
N GLU A 154 -8.63 15.92 10.55
CA GLU A 154 -8.58 17.36 10.77
C GLU A 154 -7.34 17.75 11.60
N ILE A 155 -7.04 16.99 12.66
CA ILE A 155 -5.85 17.21 13.50
C ILE A 155 -4.57 16.95 12.71
N ASP A 156 -4.48 15.85 11.94
CA ASP A 156 -3.34 15.54 11.07
C ASP A 156 -3.06 16.68 10.08
N ALA A 157 -4.11 17.16 9.39
CA ALA A 157 -4.00 18.24 8.41
C ALA A 157 -3.57 19.57 9.06
N PHE A 158 -4.13 19.89 10.24
CA PHE A 158 -3.77 21.06 11.03
C PHE A 158 -2.30 21.03 11.48
N ARG A 159 -1.83 19.89 12.01
CA ARG A 159 -0.43 19.72 12.44
C ARG A 159 0.54 19.84 11.26
N GLY A 160 0.19 19.26 10.12
CA GLY A 160 0.94 19.43 8.86
C GLY A 160 1.07 20.91 8.47
N LEU A 161 -0.05 21.64 8.45
CA LEU A 161 -0.05 23.07 8.17
C LEU A 161 0.83 23.85 9.15
N PHE A 162 0.69 23.60 10.45
CA PHE A 162 1.46 24.30 11.49
C PHE A 162 2.97 24.07 11.35
N SER A 163 3.39 22.82 11.10
CA SER A 163 4.82 22.47 10.91
C SER A 163 5.47 23.14 9.71
N SER A 164 4.69 23.53 8.70
CA SER A 164 5.17 24.28 7.53
C SER A 164 5.27 25.80 7.77
N SER A 165 4.68 26.28 8.88
CA SER A 165 4.65 27.69 9.26
C SER A 165 5.83 28.06 10.17
N THR A 166 6.13 29.36 10.29
CA THR A 166 7.33 29.81 11.03
C THR A 166 7.13 30.00 12.54
N THR A 167 5.89 30.00 13.07
CA THR A 167 5.57 30.00 14.53
C THR A 167 4.05 30.10 14.85
N GLN A 168 3.22 30.61 13.94
CA GLN A 168 1.80 30.86 14.18
C GLN A 168 1.01 30.72 12.88
N ILE A 169 -0.24 30.25 12.96
CA ILE A 169 -1.17 30.19 11.83
C ILE A 169 -2.39 31.08 12.07
N ASP A 170 -3.00 31.58 10.99
CA ASP A 170 -4.19 32.42 11.10
C ASP A 170 -5.40 31.59 11.56
N ALA A 171 -6.22 32.12 12.46
CA ALA A 171 -7.40 31.43 12.99
C ALA A 171 -8.38 30.97 11.88
N SER A 172 -8.43 31.67 10.74
CA SER A 172 -9.24 31.28 9.57
C SER A 172 -8.75 30.02 8.86
N GLN A 173 -7.51 29.59 9.14
CA GLN A 173 -6.93 28.35 8.61
C GLN A 173 -7.08 27.16 9.56
N VAL A 174 -7.49 27.40 10.82
CA VAL A 174 -7.75 26.35 11.81
C VAL A 174 -9.13 25.73 11.53
N PRO A 175 -9.26 24.39 11.44
CA PRO A 175 -10.55 23.72 11.36
C PRO A 175 -11.48 24.13 12.51
N SER A 176 -12.76 24.38 12.20
CA SER A 176 -13.74 24.91 13.18
C SER A 176 -13.83 24.07 14.46
N ASN A 177 -13.79 22.75 14.32
CA ASN A 177 -13.85 21.79 15.43
C ASN A 177 -12.66 21.91 16.40
N ILE A 178 -11.47 22.16 15.85
CA ILE A 178 -10.24 22.40 16.63
C ILE A 178 -10.30 23.80 17.25
N LEU A 179 -10.60 24.82 16.43
CA LEU A 179 -10.62 26.21 16.86
C LEU A 179 -11.55 26.44 18.08
N LYS A 180 -12.73 25.81 18.07
CA LYS A 180 -13.78 26.01 19.07
C LYS A 180 -13.81 24.94 20.17
N TRP A 181 -12.80 24.08 20.24
CA TRP A 181 -12.71 23.04 21.25
C TRP A 181 -12.86 23.62 22.66
N PRO A 182 -13.71 23.08 23.56
CA PRO A 182 -14.09 23.73 24.81
C PRO A 182 -13.05 23.49 25.92
N ALA A 183 -11.77 23.72 25.59
CA ALA A 183 -10.64 23.61 26.49
C ALA A 183 -10.45 24.90 27.32
N LYS A 184 -9.63 24.77 28.37
CA LYS A 184 -9.32 25.83 29.33
C LYS A 184 -8.83 27.10 28.61
N ASN A 185 -9.43 28.23 28.96
CA ASN A 185 -9.12 29.58 28.48
C ASN A 185 -9.17 29.78 26.95
N ASN A 186 -9.84 28.90 26.19
CA ASN A 186 -9.97 29.10 24.73
C ASN A 186 -10.79 30.37 24.42
N PRO A 187 -10.20 31.40 23.78
CA PRO A 187 -10.92 32.63 23.44
C PRO A 187 -11.90 32.47 22.27
N TYR A 188 -11.82 31.37 21.53
CA TYR A 188 -12.65 31.07 20.37
C TYR A 188 -13.78 30.07 20.66
N ALA A 189 -13.89 29.55 21.89
CA ALA A 189 -14.93 28.60 22.27
C ALA A 189 -16.35 29.17 22.04
N GLU A 190 -17.28 28.33 21.60
CA GLU A 190 -18.68 28.72 21.39
C GLU A 190 -19.48 28.83 22.70
N VAL A 191 -18.92 28.28 23.79
CA VAL A 191 -19.51 28.28 25.13
C VAL A 191 -18.57 28.94 26.15
N PRO A 192 -19.10 29.47 27.28
CA PRO A 192 -18.26 30.12 28.30
C PRO A 192 -17.37 29.13 29.07
N VAL A 193 -16.17 28.86 28.55
CA VAL A 193 -15.18 27.94 29.18
C VAL A 193 -14.47 28.57 30.39
N GLY A 194 -13.94 29.79 30.24
CA GLY A 194 -13.15 30.46 31.29
C GLY A 194 -11.88 29.67 31.67
N ASP A 195 -11.47 29.77 32.93
CA ASP A 195 -10.29 29.10 33.50
C ASP A 195 -10.55 27.65 33.94
N ARG A 196 -11.70 27.09 33.57
CA ARG A 196 -12.12 25.73 33.94
C ARG A 196 -11.30 24.70 33.18
N ASP A 197 -10.80 23.71 33.90
CA ASP A 197 -10.19 22.52 33.31
C ASP A 197 -11.30 21.60 32.80
N LEU A 198 -11.46 21.51 31.48
CA LEU A 198 -12.60 20.88 30.80
C LEU A 198 -12.11 19.88 29.75
N ALA A 199 -12.21 20.20 28.46
CA ALA A 199 -11.80 19.28 27.42
C ALA A 199 -10.26 19.18 27.31
N PRO A 200 -9.71 17.97 27.19
CA PRO A 200 -8.27 17.74 27.10
C PRO A 200 -7.66 18.28 25.80
N PHE A 201 -6.42 18.76 25.88
CA PHE A 201 -5.63 19.25 24.75
C PHE A 201 -4.13 19.04 25.00
N TYR A 202 -3.36 18.94 23.92
CA TYR A 202 -1.90 18.94 23.97
C TYR A 202 -1.40 20.36 23.73
N ASN A 203 -0.58 20.84 24.67
CA ASN A 203 0.02 22.15 24.64
C ASN A 203 1.37 22.12 23.88
N VAL A 204 1.44 22.84 22.76
CA VAL A 204 2.63 22.92 21.90
C VAL A 204 3.51 24.12 22.24
N ASP A 205 2.92 25.25 22.64
CA ASP A 205 3.63 26.52 22.85
C ASP A 205 4.19 26.71 24.27
N ALA A 206 3.94 25.73 25.14
CA ALA A 206 4.33 25.67 26.54
C ALA A 206 3.66 26.72 27.46
N ASP A 207 2.47 27.25 27.09
CA ASP A 207 1.56 27.92 28.04
C ASP A 207 0.51 26.92 28.59
N PRO A 208 0.76 26.25 29.73
CA PRO A 208 -0.10 25.17 30.21
C PRO A 208 -1.49 25.64 30.66
N ASP A 209 -1.71 26.94 30.78
CA ASP A 209 -2.97 27.49 31.27
C ASP A 209 -3.94 27.90 30.15
N THR A 210 -3.53 27.86 28.88
CA THR A 210 -4.33 28.36 27.75
C THR A 210 -4.32 27.36 26.61
N TYR A 211 -5.50 27.05 26.04
CA TYR A 211 -5.61 26.42 24.73
C TYR A 211 -5.58 27.48 23.63
N ASP A 212 -4.50 27.55 22.85
CA ASP A 212 -4.38 28.41 21.68
C ASP A 212 -4.05 27.62 20.40
N PRO A 213 -5.06 27.25 19.59
CA PRO A 213 -4.83 26.52 18.35
C PRO A 213 -4.10 27.35 17.29
N THR A 214 -3.99 28.67 17.42
CA THR A 214 -3.16 29.47 16.51
C THR A 214 -1.68 29.28 16.76
N GLN A 215 -1.30 28.80 17.94
CA GLN A 215 0.07 28.43 18.35
C GLN A 215 0.35 26.92 18.24
N GLY A 216 -0.58 26.16 17.64
CA GLY A 216 -0.38 24.75 17.33
C GLY A 216 -1.03 23.77 18.31
N ASP A 217 -1.71 24.23 19.37
CA ASP A 217 -2.40 23.35 20.30
C ASP A 217 -3.54 22.56 19.63
N PHE A 218 -3.73 21.30 20.06
CA PHE A 218 -4.77 20.43 19.47
C PHE A 218 -5.43 19.50 20.49
N PRO A 219 -6.69 19.06 20.25
CA PRO A 219 -7.39 18.10 21.10
C PRO A 219 -6.68 16.74 21.19
N VAL A 220 -6.73 16.09 22.35
CA VAL A 220 -6.15 14.75 22.60
C VAL A 220 -7.00 13.94 23.58
N ILE A 221 -6.76 12.64 23.69
CA ILE A 221 -7.47 11.77 24.66
C ILE A 221 -7.01 12.05 26.10
N ASN A 222 -5.72 12.35 26.27
CA ASN A 222 -5.09 12.65 27.54
C ASN A 222 -4.02 13.73 27.34
N SER A 223 -4.14 14.85 28.05
CA SER A 223 -3.26 16.02 27.93
C SER A 223 -1.77 15.74 28.18
N ALA A 224 -1.43 14.61 28.81
CA ALA A 224 -0.05 14.17 29.00
C ALA A 224 0.62 13.61 27.72
N TYR A 225 -0.18 13.27 26.71
CA TYR A 225 0.28 12.61 25.48
C TYR A 225 -0.22 13.34 24.23
N THR A 226 0.42 13.06 23.10
CA THR A 226 0.02 13.58 21.79
C THR A 226 -1.02 12.70 21.08
N ASN A 227 -1.59 11.70 21.76
CA ASN A 227 -2.44 10.68 21.14
C ASN A 227 -3.89 11.15 21.01
N TYR A 228 -4.48 10.93 19.83
CA TYR A 228 -5.87 11.25 19.50
C TYR A 228 -6.47 10.12 18.66
N ALA A 229 -7.81 10.02 18.68
CA ALA A 229 -8.56 9.06 17.88
C ALA A 229 -9.02 9.64 16.54
N ASP A 230 -9.53 8.78 15.65
CA ASP A 230 -10.04 9.21 14.35
C ASP A 230 -11.34 10.02 14.47
N GLN A 231 -12.10 9.78 15.54
CA GLN A 231 -13.21 10.63 15.97
C GLN A 231 -13.21 10.72 17.49
N MET A 232 -13.30 11.94 18.02
CA MET A 232 -13.46 12.23 19.44
C MET A 232 -14.66 13.14 19.63
N ILE A 233 -15.49 12.83 20.63
CA ILE A 233 -16.65 13.61 21.02
C ILE A 233 -16.58 13.85 22.53
N TRP A 234 -16.52 15.11 22.94
CA TRP A 234 -16.45 15.51 24.33
C TRP A 234 -17.71 16.27 24.76
N TRP A 235 -18.17 16.04 26.00
CA TRP A 235 -19.28 16.79 26.61
C TRP A 235 -19.18 16.78 28.14
N THR A 236 -20.01 17.58 28.81
CA THR A 236 -20.02 17.70 30.28
C THR A 236 -21.44 17.84 30.82
N TYR A 237 -21.70 17.15 31.93
CA TYR A 237 -23.00 17.13 32.61
C TYR A 237 -22.83 17.02 34.13
N ASN A 238 -23.90 17.21 34.88
CA ASN A 238 -23.87 17.22 36.34
C ASN A 238 -25.16 16.64 36.96
N ASP A 239 -25.12 16.30 38.24
CA ASP A 239 -26.29 15.77 38.97
C ASP A 239 -27.08 16.82 39.77
N LYS A 240 -26.75 18.11 39.69
CA LYS A 240 -27.34 19.15 40.55
C LYS A 240 -28.14 20.22 39.81
N GLY A 241 -28.40 20.02 38.52
CA GLY A 241 -29.19 20.93 37.69
C GLY A 241 -30.67 21.03 38.09
N ASN A 242 -31.27 19.96 38.63
CA ASN A 242 -32.64 19.95 39.14
C ASN A 242 -32.82 18.83 40.18
N ILE A 243 -34.04 18.66 40.71
CA ILE A 243 -34.37 17.53 41.58
C ILE A 243 -34.23 16.19 40.83
N HIS A 244 -33.68 15.19 41.51
CA HIS A 244 -33.59 13.82 40.98
C HIS A 244 -34.97 13.21 40.89
N THR A 245 -35.38 12.86 39.68
CA THR A 245 -36.72 12.29 39.41
C THR A 245 -36.67 10.83 38.99
N GLU A 246 -35.51 10.32 38.55
CA GLU A 246 -35.34 8.90 38.23
C GLU A 246 -35.18 8.09 39.52
N THR A 247 -34.18 8.44 40.35
CA THR A 247 -33.91 7.68 41.59
C THR A 247 -34.71 8.18 42.80
N GLY A 248 -35.17 9.44 42.75
CA GLY A 248 -35.68 10.16 43.92
C GLY A 248 -34.63 10.41 45.01
N GLY A 249 -33.34 10.23 44.70
CA GLY A 249 -32.22 10.43 45.61
C GLY A 249 -31.91 11.90 45.88
N LEU A 250 -30.97 12.15 46.80
CA LEU A 250 -30.40 13.48 46.99
C LEU A 250 -29.17 13.65 46.08
N ALA A 251 -29.06 14.81 45.44
CA ALA A 251 -27.90 15.18 44.62
C ALA A 251 -26.59 15.14 45.43
N ILE A 252 -25.53 14.70 44.75
CA ILE A 252 -24.16 14.62 45.22
C ILE A 252 -23.50 16.00 45.07
N GLY A 253 -23.67 16.68 43.93
CA GLY A 253 -22.82 17.80 43.51
C GLY A 253 -21.65 17.30 42.65
N MET A 254 -21.93 16.34 41.79
CA MET A 254 -20.98 15.72 40.86
C MET A 254 -21.05 16.41 39.50
N GLN A 255 -19.89 16.73 38.95
CA GLN A 255 -19.72 17.04 37.53
C GLN A 255 -19.03 15.85 36.86
N VAL A 256 -19.49 15.47 35.66
CA VAL A 256 -18.89 14.42 34.84
C VAL A 256 -18.48 15.02 33.50
N ASN A 257 -17.18 14.97 33.18
CA ASN A 257 -16.69 15.25 31.84
C ASN A 257 -16.54 13.91 31.10
N ALA A 258 -17.18 13.78 29.94
CA ALA A 258 -17.18 12.55 29.16
C ALA A 258 -16.48 12.77 27.82
N LEU A 259 -15.70 11.78 27.40
CA LEU A 259 -15.06 11.70 26.10
C LEU A 259 -15.33 10.33 25.50
N ALA A 260 -16.07 10.29 24.39
CA ALA A 260 -16.24 9.10 23.57
C ALA A 260 -15.33 9.17 22.35
N PHE A 261 -14.71 8.05 22.00
CA PHE A 261 -13.80 8.00 20.87
C PHE A 261 -13.73 6.60 20.24
N ALA A 262 -13.35 6.56 18.97
CA ALA A 262 -13.24 5.32 18.20
C ALA A 262 -12.15 5.44 17.13
N PHE A 263 -11.60 4.29 16.75
CA PHE A 263 -10.56 4.16 15.74
C PHE A 263 -11.10 3.38 14.55
N LYS A 264 -10.83 3.91 13.35
CA LYS A 264 -11.09 3.26 12.08
C LYS A 264 -9.86 2.46 11.70
N THR A 265 -9.87 1.15 11.94
CA THR A 265 -8.74 0.25 11.69
C THR A 265 -9.12 -0.79 10.62
N THR A 266 -8.31 -1.84 10.44
CA THR A 266 -8.65 -2.97 9.56
C THR A 266 -8.75 -4.30 10.30
N ASP A 267 -8.87 -4.24 11.61
CA ASP A 267 -8.92 -5.38 12.53
C ASP A 267 -10.09 -5.21 13.52
N GLU A 268 -10.13 -5.99 14.60
CA GLU A 268 -11.24 -6.04 15.55
C GLU A 268 -11.49 -4.70 16.26
N ILE A 269 -10.50 -3.80 16.33
CA ILE A 269 -10.66 -2.45 16.91
C ILE A 269 -11.71 -1.63 16.14
N ASP A 270 -11.91 -1.92 14.86
CA ASP A 270 -12.92 -1.26 14.03
C ASP A 270 -14.36 -1.55 14.50
N ASN A 271 -14.56 -2.58 15.35
CA ASN A 271 -15.85 -2.92 15.97
C ASN A 271 -15.95 -2.45 17.44
N MET A 272 -15.06 -1.56 17.89
CA MET A 272 -14.99 -1.13 19.30
C MET A 272 -15.33 0.36 19.48
N THR A 273 -15.86 0.72 20.65
CA THR A 273 -16.02 2.13 21.06
C THR A 273 -15.49 2.32 22.47
N PHE A 274 -14.86 3.46 22.75
CA PHE A 274 -14.23 3.75 24.04
C PHE A 274 -14.85 4.98 24.67
N TYR A 275 -14.96 4.97 26.00
CA TYR A 275 -15.54 6.04 26.79
C TYR A 275 -14.66 6.33 28.00
N LYS A 276 -14.29 7.59 28.16
CA LYS A 276 -13.57 8.10 29.33
C LYS A 276 -14.46 9.07 30.09
N TYR A 277 -14.59 8.83 31.39
CA TYR A 277 -15.35 9.66 32.33
C TYR A 277 -14.42 10.22 33.39
N GLU A 278 -14.38 11.54 33.51
CA GLU A 278 -13.74 12.24 34.61
C GLU A 278 -14.82 12.74 35.58
N LEU A 279 -14.68 12.36 36.85
CA LEU A 279 -15.66 12.56 37.92
C LEU A 279 -15.12 13.60 38.89
N LEU A 280 -15.75 14.76 38.93
CA LEU A 280 -15.31 15.86 39.76
C LEU A 280 -16.32 16.15 40.86
N ASN A 281 -15.91 15.92 42.11
CA ASN A 281 -16.72 16.26 43.27
C ASN A 281 -16.68 17.76 43.54
N ARG A 282 -17.72 18.48 43.13
CA ARG A 282 -17.89 19.92 43.37
C ARG A 282 -18.64 20.21 44.67
N ALA A 283 -19.05 19.18 45.41
CA ALA A 283 -19.65 19.36 46.73
C ALA A 283 -18.62 19.84 47.76
N THR A 284 -19.08 20.53 48.79
CA THR A 284 -18.23 21.01 49.90
C THR A 284 -17.94 19.93 50.95
N THR A 285 -18.48 18.72 50.80
CA THR A 285 -18.40 17.62 51.76
C THR A 285 -17.82 16.35 51.15
N THR A 286 -17.07 15.58 51.94
CA THR A 286 -16.58 14.26 51.54
C THR A 286 -17.74 13.28 51.34
N LEU A 287 -17.67 12.49 50.27
CA LEU A 287 -18.53 11.34 50.05
C LEU A 287 -17.73 10.06 50.38
N ASP A 288 -18.27 9.20 51.22
CA ASP A 288 -17.67 7.92 51.66
C ASP A 288 -18.50 6.74 51.11
N SER A 289 -17.92 5.54 51.11
CA SER A 289 -18.53 4.34 50.54
C SER A 289 -19.03 4.58 49.10
N VAL A 290 -18.23 5.28 48.31
CA VAL A 290 -18.59 5.63 46.94
C VAL A 290 -18.46 4.40 46.07
N PHE A 291 -19.51 4.11 45.32
CA PHE A 291 -19.50 3.16 44.24
C PHE A 291 -19.86 3.88 42.95
N MET A 292 -19.19 3.50 41.87
CA MET A 292 -19.58 3.88 40.52
C MET A 292 -19.77 2.63 39.68
N GLY A 293 -20.76 2.64 38.80
CA GLY A 293 -20.92 1.56 37.85
C GLY A 293 -21.36 2.00 36.47
N GLN A 294 -20.92 1.25 35.47
CA GLN A 294 -21.43 1.31 34.11
C GLN A 294 -22.68 0.43 34.05
N TRP A 295 -23.84 1.06 33.94
CA TRP A 295 -25.10 0.38 33.70
C TRP A 295 -25.30 0.19 32.20
N VAL A 296 -25.78 -1.00 31.83
CA VAL A 296 -26.01 -1.40 30.44
C VAL A 296 -27.37 -2.08 30.35
N ASP A 297 -28.16 -1.61 29.39
CA ASP A 297 -29.36 -2.26 28.87
C ASP A 297 -29.01 -2.91 27.53
N PRO A 298 -28.50 -4.15 27.55
CA PRO A 298 -28.28 -4.90 26.33
C PRO A 298 -29.62 -5.31 25.72
N ASP A 299 -29.71 -5.06 24.42
CA ASP A 299 -30.68 -5.68 23.52
C ASP A 299 -29.81 -6.25 22.39
N LEU A 300 -29.27 -7.46 22.55
CA LEU A 300 -28.34 -8.01 21.56
C LEU A 300 -29.09 -8.51 20.32
N GLY A 301 -29.62 -7.56 19.56
CA GLY A 301 -30.68 -7.78 18.59
C GLY A 301 -32.03 -7.87 19.29
N CYS A 302 -32.50 -9.09 19.58
CA CYS A 302 -33.72 -9.31 20.34
C CYS A 302 -33.46 -9.30 21.85
N TYR A 303 -34.23 -8.48 22.56
CA TYR A 303 -34.14 -8.33 24.01
C TYR A 303 -34.73 -9.51 24.79
N LEU A 304 -35.39 -10.49 24.15
CA LEU A 304 -36.11 -11.57 24.84
C LEU A 304 -35.27 -12.84 25.01
N ASP A 305 -34.16 -12.97 24.30
CA ASP A 305 -33.31 -14.15 24.26
C ASP A 305 -31.90 -13.87 24.81
N ASP A 306 -31.73 -12.83 25.61
CA ASP A 306 -30.43 -12.43 26.17
C ASP A 306 -29.99 -13.25 27.40
N TYR A 307 -28.71 -13.59 27.42
CA TYR A 307 -27.95 -14.11 28.56
C TYR A 307 -26.72 -13.24 28.85
N ILE A 308 -26.33 -13.20 30.12
CA ILE A 308 -25.17 -12.42 30.58
C ILE A 308 -24.09 -13.30 31.23
N GLY A 309 -22.87 -12.79 31.28
CA GLY A 309 -21.73 -13.41 31.94
C GLY A 309 -20.62 -12.40 32.24
N CYS A 310 -19.54 -12.83 32.88
CA CYS A 310 -18.36 -11.97 33.04
C CYS A 310 -17.04 -12.74 32.96
N ASP A 311 -15.96 -12.04 32.63
CA ASP A 311 -14.57 -12.47 32.84
C ASP A 311 -13.94 -11.54 33.89
N THR A 312 -13.81 -12.06 35.11
CA THR A 312 -13.29 -11.30 36.25
C THR A 312 -11.80 -10.98 36.15
N THR A 313 -11.05 -11.68 35.28
CA THR A 313 -9.60 -11.43 35.12
C THR A 313 -9.36 -10.21 34.24
N ARG A 314 -10.25 -9.98 33.26
CA ARG A 314 -10.19 -8.84 32.33
C ARG A 314 -10.96 -7.64 32.84
N GLY A 315 -12.02 -7.85 33.64
CA GLY A 315 -12.94 -6.77 33.98
C GLY A 315 -14.08 -6.64 32.98
N LEU A 316 -14.39 -7.73 32.27
CA LEU A 316 -15.29 -7.75 31.13
C LEU A 316 -16.68 -8.27 31.52
N GLY A 317 -17.73 -7.46 31.38
CA GLY A 317 -19.11 -7.93 31.35
C GLY A 317 -19.51 -8.37 29.94
N ILE A 318 -20.26 -9.45 29.82
CA ILE A 318 -20.51 -10.14 28.54
C ILE A 318 -22.00 -10.36 28.35
N ILE A 319 -22.48 -10.11 27.12
CA ILE A 319 -23.83 -10.42 26.64
C ILE A 319 -23.76 -11.37 25.44
N TYR A 320 -24.67 -12.35 25.40
CA TYR A 320 -24.82 -13.32 24.33
C TYR A 320 -26.24 -13.89 24.27
N ASN A 321 -26.72 -14.29 23.10
CA ASN A 321 -28.04 -14.91 22.96
C ASN A 321 -28.08 -16.32 23.60
N ALA A 322 -29.24 -16.72 24.07
CA ALA A 322 -29.48 -18.02 24.71
C ALA A 322 -29.46 -19.20 23.73
N ASP A 323 -29.67 -18.95 22.44
CA ASP A 323 -29.53 -19.92 21.37
C ASP A 323 -28.95 -19.30 20.09
N GLY A 324 -28.95 -20.07 19.00
CA GLY A 324 -28.32 -19.67 17.73
C GLY A 324 -29.20 -18.89 16.78
N ASP A 325 -30.43 -18.53 17.17
CA ASP A 325 -31.38 -17.76 16.37
C ASP A 325 -31.89 -16.58 17.19
N ASP A 326 -31.60 -15.36 16.73
CA ASP A 326 -31.96 -14.13 17.42
C ASP A 326 -33.45 -13.79 17.17
N GLN A 327 -34.32 -14.26 18.08
CA GLN A 327 -35.78 -14.30 17.96
C GLN A 327 -36.47 -14.17 19.35
N PRO A 328 -37.79 -13.88 19.46
CA PRO A 328 -38.83 -13.74 18.43
C PRO A 328 -39.08 -12.30 17.96
N CYS A 329 -38.17 -11.37 18.24
CA CYS A 329 -38.32 -9.98 17.86
C CYS A 329 -38.37 -9.81 16.33
N PRO A 330 -39.06 -8.78 15.79
CA PRO A 330 -39.12 -8.55 14.34
C PRO A 330 -37.78 -8.20 13.69
N VAL A 331 -36.81 -7.72 14.46
CA VAL A 331 -35.47 -7.32 14.02
C VAL A 331 -34.46 -7.94 14.99
N GLY A 332 -33.48 -8.66 14.44
CA GLY A 332 -32.41 -9.36 15.15
C GLY A 332 -31.31 -9.78 14.17
N TYR A 333 -30.20 -10.32 14.67
CA TYR A 333 -29.04 -10.79 13.93
C TYR A 333 -29.26 -12.12 13.18
N GLY A 334 -30.42 -12.76 13.34
CA GLY A 334 -30.78 -14.01 12.70
C GLY A 334 -29.99 -15.20 13.23
N ASN A 335 -29.61 -16.13 12.35
CA ASN A 335 -29.04 -17.43 12.71
C ASN A 335 -27.53 -17.42 13.05
N GLN A 336 -26.96 -16.25 13.30
CA GLN A 336 -25.57 -16.07 13.70
C GLN A 336 -25.42 -14.86 14.62
N PRO A 337 -25.98 -14.92 15.85
CA PRO A 337 -25.88 -13.84 16.80
C PRO A 337 -24.42 -13.56 17.22
N PRO A 338 -24.10 -12.31 17.60
CA PRO A 338 -22.77 -11.92 18.04
C PRO A 338 -22.53 -12.15 19.54
N LEU A 339 -21.31 -11.89 19.99
CA LEU A 339 -20.97 -11.66 21.40
C LEU A 339 -20.57 -10.19 21.55
N LEU A 340 -21.02 -9.55 22.63
CA LEU A 340 -20.57 -8.22 23.00
C LEU A 340 -20.04 -8.23 24.43
N GLY A 341 -18.95 -7.51 24.65
CA GLY A 341 -18.34 -7.30 25.95
C GLY A 341 -18.22 -5.82 26.27
N VAL A 342 -18.32 -5.46 27.54
CA VAL A 342 -17.99 -4.14 28.07
C VAL A 342 -16.82 -4.31 29.03
N ASP A 343 -15.68 -3.72 28.69
CA ASP A 343 -14.44 -3.86 29.43
C ASP A 343 -14.19 -2.66 30.32
N TYR A 344 -13.73 -2.94 31.53
CA TYR A 344 -13.45 -1.97 32.57
C TYR A 344 -11.94 -1.74 32.70
N PHE A 345 -11.36 -0.99 31.77
CA PHE A 345 -9.91 -0.75 31.69
C PHE A 345 -9.33 -0.05 32.92
N LYS A 346 -10.08 0.91 33.48
CA LYS A 346 -9.59 1.78 34.57
C LYS A 346 -10.71 2.20 35.49
N GLY A 347 -10.43 2.18 36.80
CA GLY A 347 -11.32 2.72 37.81
C GLY A 347 -10.72 3.76 38.74
N PRO A 348 -11.48 4.16 39.77
CA PRO A 348 -11.10 5.21 40.69
C PRO A 348 -9.94 4.78 41.59
N ILE A 349 -9.20 5.76 42.07
CA ILE A 349 -8.13 5.58 43.03
C ILE A 349 -8.72 5.75 44.43
N ASN A 350 -8.52 4.74 45.28
CA ASN A 350 -8.99 4.79 46.67
C ASN A 350 -8.07 5.62 47.57
N GLU A 351 -8.46 5.76 48.84
CA GLU A 351 -7.71 6.50 49.86
C GLU A 351 -6.28 6.00 50.12
N ASP A 352 -5.96 4.76 49.71
CA ASP A 352 -4.63 4.15 49.83
C ASP A 352 -3.79 4.30 48.54
N SER A 353 -4.25 5.11 47.59
CA SER A 353 -3.62 5.30 46.27
C SER A 353 -3.58 4.03 45.42
N VAL A 354 -4.54 3.13 45.62
CA VAL A 354 -4.72 1.90 44.82
C VAL A 354 -5.83 2.14 43.79
N GLU A 355 -5.54 1.88 42.53
CA GLU A 355 -6.54 1.87 41.47
C GLU A 355 -7.44 0.64 41.63
N LEU A 356 -8.76 0.87 41.64
CA LEU A 356 -9.77 -0.18 41.74
C LEU A 356 -10.22 -0.59 40.33
N GLY A 357 -10.17 -1.89 40.02
CA GLY A 357 -10.81 -2.44 38.83
C GLY A 357 -12.31 -2.69 39.05
N MET A 358 -12.90 -3.60 38.26
CA MET A 358 -14.25 -4.09 38.50
C MET A 358 -14.32 -4.90 39.81
N THR A 359 -15.06 -4.40 40.79
CA THR A 359 -15.23 -5.07 42.10
C THR A 359 -16.50 -5.89 42.19
N ASN A 360 -17.51 -5.55 41.37
CA ASN A 360 -18.79 -6.24 41.32
C ASN A 360 -19.28 -6.32 39.86
N PHE A 361 -19.83 -7.47 39.47
CA PHE A 361 -20.60 -7.65 38.24
C PHE A 361 -21.93 -8.32 38.57
N LEU A 362 -23.03 -7.68 38.21
CA LEU A 362 -24.37 -8.17 38.53
C LEU A 362 -25.39 -7.86 37.45
N TYR A 363 -26.57 -8.45 37.58
CA TYR A 363 -27.67 -8.27 36.64
C TYR A 363 -29.03 -8.18 37.33
N TYR A 364 -30.03 -7.69 36.61
CA TYR A 364 -31.43 -7.73 36.98
C TYR A 364 -32.33 -7.85 35.74
N ASN A 365 -33.58 -8.26 35.94
CA ASN A 365 -34.56 -8.45 34.86
C ASN A 365 -35.44 -7.21 34.67
N ASN A 366 -36.02 -7.06 33.46
CA ASN A 366 -37.08 -6.09 33.20
C ASN A 366 -38.43 -6.44 33.86
N ASP A 367 -38.45 -6.54 35.18
CA ASP A 367 -39.67 -6.73 35.97
C ASP A 367 -39.60 -5.90 37.26
N PHE A 368 -40.60 -6.01 38.14
CA PHE A 368 -40.59 -5.31 39.44
C PHE A 368 -40.53 -6.27 40.62
N THR A 369 -39.94 -7.45 40.43
CA THR A 369 -39.68 -8.41 41.51
C THR A 369 -38.50 -7.96 42.37
N VAL A 370 -38.07 -8.80 43.32
CA VAL A 370 -36.87 -8.54 44.15
C VAL A 370 -35.60 -8.50 43.29
N THR A 371 -35.60 -9.22 42.17
CA THR A 371 -34.49 -9.32 41.20
C THR A 371 -34.71 -8.46 39.95
N GLY A 372 -35.64 -7.51 40.01
CA GLY A 372 -36.05 -6.66 38.88
C GLY A 372 -35.60 -5.21 38.98
N ASN A 373 -36.22 -4.33 38.20
CA ASN A 373 -35.93 -2.90 38.12
C ASN A 373 -35.87 -2.20 39.51
N PRO A 374 -34.89 -1.29 39.72
CA PRO A 374 -34.85 -0.44 40.90
C PRO A 374 -35.99 0.57 40.89
N GLU A 375 -36.40 1.04 42.08
CA GLU A 375 -37.59 1.92 42.24
C GLU A 375 -37.33 3.13 43.15
N ASN A 376 -36.19 3.16 43.82
CA ASN A 376 -35.79 4.24 44.73
C ASN A 376 -34.27 4.19 44.95
N ALA A 377 -33.70 5.29 45.43
CA ALA A 377 -32.25 5.44 45.65
C ALA A 377 -31.56 4.27 46.38
N SER A 378 -32.23 3.62 47.36
CA SER A 378 -31.63 2.49 48.07
C SER A 378 -31.49 1.24 47.21
N HIS A 379 -32.39 1.02 46.24
CA HIS A 379 -32.29 -0.07 45.28
C HIS A 379 -31.12 0.16 44.30
N TYR A 380 -31.00 1.37 43.74
CA TYR A 380 -29.88 1.74 42.85
C TYR A 380 -28.52 1.57 43.55
N TYR A 381 -28.39 2.10 44.77
CA TYR A 381 -27.17 1.94 45.56
C TYR A 381 -26.91 0.49 46.00
N GLY A 382 -27.98 -0.26 46.30
CA GLY A 382 -27.91 -1.69 46.58
C GLY A 382 -27.25 -2.45 45.43
N TYR A 383 -27.67 -2.18 44.19
CA TYR A 383 -27.02 -2.75 43.02
C TYR A 383 -25.58 -2.30 42.86
N LEU A 384 -25.27 -1.00 42.96
CA LEU A 384 -23.88 -0.54 42.92
C LEU A 384 -22.97 -1.24 43.94
N SER A 385 -23.48 -1.52 45.14
CA SER A 385 -22.73 -2.18 46.23
C SER A 385 -22.83 -3.71 46.25
N GLY A 386 -23.56 -4.33 45.31
CA GLY A 386 -23.65 -5.80 45.16
C GLY A 386 -24.74 -6.49 45.98
N SER A 387 -25.91 -5.88 46.13
CA SER A 387 -27.08 -6.45 46.83
C SER A 387 -28.37 -6.32 46.03
N TRP A 388 -29.30 -7.25 46.23
CA TRP A 388 -30.65 -7.20 45.69
C TRP A 388 -31.52 -6.13 46.38
N LYS A 389 -32.72 -5.86 45.84
CA LYS A 389 -33.66 -4.84 46.38
C LYS A 389 -34.08 -5.08 47.83
N ASP A 390 -34.07 -6.33 48.29
CA ASP A 390 -34.38 -6.71 49.67
C ASP A 390 -33.16 -6.65 50.61
N GLY A 391 -32.00 -6.24 50.11
CA GLY A 391 -30.74 -6.15 50.83
C GLY A 391 -29.98 -7.48 50.96
N THR A 392 -30.47 -8.57 50.36
CA THR A 392 -29.74 -9.84 50.32
C THR A 392 -28.59 -9.79 49.30
N PRO A 393 -27.46 -10.48 49.55
CA PRO A 393 -26.36 -10.51 48.59
C PRO A 393 -26.70 -11.39 47.38
N PHE A 394 -26.02 -11.16 46.26
CA PHE A 394 -25.96 -12.14 45.17
C PHE A 394 -25.28 -13.42 45.65
N THR A 395 -25.70 -14.57 45.14
CA THR A 395 -25.19 -15.89 45.61
C THR A 395 -24.81 -16.82 44.47
N GLU A 396 -23.86 -17.73 44.67
CA GLU A 396 -23.46 -18.70 43.63
C GLU A 396 -24.56 -19.74 43.33
N GLY A 397 -24.67 -20.12 42.05
CA GLY A 397 -25.61 -21.14 41.54
C GLY A 397 -26.96 -20.58 41.10
N GLY A 398 -27.70 -21.34 40.28
CA GLY A 398 -29.01 -20.96 39.76
C GLY A 398 -29.00 -19.60 39.07
N ASN A 399 -29.95 -18.73 39.43
CA ASN A 399 -30.08 -17.37 38.90
C ASN A 399 -29.44 -16.28 39.78
N ALA A 400 -28.54 -16.68 40.68
CA ALA A 400 -27.86 -15.84 41.66
C ALA A 400 -28.70 -15.29 42.86
N TYR A 401 -29.91 -15.81 43.07
CA TYR A 401 -30.78 -15.43 44.20
C TYR A 401 -31.13 -16.63 45.11
N GLY A 402 -31.13 -16.42 46.43
CA GLY A 402 -31.60 -17.41 47.41
C GLY A 402 -30.63 -18.55 47.76
N GLY A 403 -29.37 -18.46 47.33
CA GLY A 403 -28.30 -19.41 47.68
C GLY A 403 -27.65 -19.14 49.04
N SER A 404 -26.56 -19.85 49.34
CA SER A 404 -25.85 -19.77 50.63
C SER A 404 -24.44 -19.19 50.57
N VAL A 405 -23.87 -19.03 49.37
CA VAL A 405 -22.50 -18.54 49.16
C VAL A 405 -22.58 -17.18 48.47
N PRO A 406 -22.35 -16.07 49.17
CA PRO A 406 -22.33 -14.75 48.57
C PRO A 406 -21.26 -14.63 47.48
N THR A 407 -21.58 -13.94 46.38
CA THR A 407 -20.65 -13.64 45.30
C THR A 407 -20.75 -12.17 44.91
N HIS A 408 -19.64 -11.61 44.42
CA HIS A 408 -19.58 -10.28 43.82
C HIS A 408 -19.70 -10.32 42.29
N PHE A 409 -19.59 -11.51 41.69
CA PHE A 409 -19.59 -11.71 40.25
C PHE A 409 -20.56 -12.82 39.87
N VAL A 410 -21.58 -12.47 39.09
CA VAL A 410 -22.56 -13.43 38.58
C VAL A 410 -22.06 -14.06 37.27
N PHE A 411 -22.25 -15.37 37.14
CA PHE A 411 -21.93 -16.14 35.92
C PHE A 411 -20.50 -15.94 35.36
N PRO A 412 -19.44 -16.13 36.16
CA PRO A 412 -18.04 -16.00 35.70
C PRO A 412 -17.56 -17.20 34.86
N GLY A 413 -18.40 -18.22 34.66
CA GLY A 413 -18.06 -19.42 33.90
C GLY A 413 -18.26 -19.27 32.40
N VAL A 414 -17.37 -19.87 31.61
CA VAL A 414 -17.47 -19.89 30.14
C VAL A 414 -18.61 -20.83 29.71
N PRO A 415 -19.58 -20.36 28.89
CA PRO A 415 -20.81 -21.11 28.59
C PRO A 415 -20.57 -22.49 27.96
N ASN A 416 -19.55 -22.63 27.11
CA ASN A 416 -19.25 -23.90 26.43
C ASN A 416 -18.63 -24.98 27.34
N ILE A 417 -18.35 -24.67 28.62
CA ILE A 417 -17.80 -25.61 29.60
C ILE A 417 -18.89 -25.97 30.63
N PRO A 418 -19.58 -27.13 30.49
CA PRO A 418 -20.76 -27.44 31.31
C PRO A 418 -20.53 -27.53 32.82
N SER A 419 -19.27 -27.66 33.27
CA SER A 419 -18.92 -27.71 34.69
C SER A 419 -18.72 -26.34 35.34
N GLN A 420 -18.75 -25.25 34.58
CA GLN A 420 -18.60 -23.89 35.10
C GLN A 420 -19.96 -23.22 35.28
N TRP A 421 -20.05 -22.25 36.20
CA TRP A 421 -21.32 -21.57 36.52
C TRP A 421 -21.61 -20.45 35.49
N SER A 422 -22.62 -20.67 34.65
CA SER A 422 -23.06 -19.77 33.57
C SER A 422 -24.59 -19.86 33.41
N GLU A 423 -25.21 -18.89 32.74
CA GLU A 423 -26.65 -18.98 32.40
C GLU A 423 -26.97 -20.25 31.61
N CYS A 424 -26.06 -20.64 30.71
CA CYS A 424 -26.14 -21.85 29.89
C CYS A 424 -26.17 -23.15 30.73
N SER A 425 -25.27 -23.28 31.71
CA SER A 425 -25.17 -24.50 32.53
C SER A 425 -26.30 -24.62 33.57
N GLU A 426 -26.87 -23.50 34.01
CA GLU A 426 -28.02 -23.46 34.91
C GLU A 426 -29.37 -23.55 34.19
N ASN A 427 -29.39 -23.38 32.85
CA ASN A 427 -30.59 -23.33 32.02
C ASN A 427 -31.59 -22.29 32.55
N ASN A 428 -31.08 -21.08 32.84
CA ASN A 428 -31.89 -19.94 33.25
C ASN A 428 -32.88 -19.57 32.14
N THR A 429 -34.00 -18.95 32.51
CA THR A 429 -34.92 -18.44 31.47
C THR A 429 -34.33 -17.17 30.87
N PRO A 430 -34.16 -17.08 29.54
CA PRO A 430 -33.71 -15.84 28.92
C PRO A 430 -34.78 -14.77 29.05
N ALA A 431 -34.34 -13.52 29.10
CA ALA A 431 -35.20 -12.36 29.30
C ALA A 431 -34.45 -11.11 28.88
N ASP A 432 -35.13 -9.98 28.96
CA ASP A 432 -34.53 -8.65 28.90
C ASP A 432 -33.64 -8.45 30.15
N ARG A 433 -32.33 -8.64 29.96
CA ARG A 433 -31.30 -8.57 31.00
C ARG A 433 -30.75 -7.16 31.05
N ARG A 434 -30.53 -6.63 32.25
CA ARG A 434 -29.70 -5.43 32.48
C ARG A 434 -28.53 -5.81 33.36
N PHE A 435 -27.34 -5.29 33.10
CA PHE A 435 -26.18 -5.53 33.96
C PHE A 435 -25.49 -4.25 34.40
N ILE A 436 -24.72 -4.38 35.48
CA ILE A 436 -23.93 -3.30 36.06
C ILE A 436 -22.54 -3.85 36.40
N GLU A 437 -21.54 -3.19 35.83
CA GLU A 437 -20.14 -3.31 36.24
C GLU A 437 -19.84 -2.20 37.24
N SER A 438 -19.53 -2.55 38.48
CA SER A 438 -19.34 -1.57 39.55
C SER A 438 -17.96 -1.69 40.19
N THR A 439 -17.47 -0.56 40.67
CA THR A 439 -16.20 -0.41 41.39
C THR A 439 -16.40 0.36 42.69
N GLY A 440 -15.78 -0.11 43.77
CA GLY A 440 -15.80 0.53 45.08
C GLY A 440 -15.63 -0.46 46.24
N PRO A 441 -15.78 0.00 47.50
CA PRO A 441 -15.99 1.39 47.90
C PRO A 441 -14.69 2.21 47.87
N PHE A 442 -14.80 3.52 47.66
CA PHE A 442 -13.71 4.49 47.86
C PHE A 442 -14.23 5.79 48.49
N LYS A 443 -13.32 6.68 48.89
CA LYS A 443 -13.65 8.03 49.38
C LYS A 443 -13.39 9.09 48.31
N LEU A 444 -14.36 9.98 48.12
CA LEU A 444 -14.24 11.10 47.19
C LEU A 444 -14.23 12.44 47.96
N LEU A 445 -13.06 13.07 48.00
CA LEU A 445 -12.84 14.34 48.70
C LEU A 445 -13.44 15.53 47.91
N PRO A 446 -13.84 16.63 48.58
CA PRO A 446 -14.21 17.88 47.91
C PRO A 446 -13.11 18.36 46.96
N GLY A 447 -13.47 18.65 45.71
CA GLY A 447 -12.56 19.10 44.66
C GLY A 447 -11.66 18.02 44.07
N ALA A 448 -11.73 16.77 44.54
CA ALA A 448 -10.98 15.67 43.95
C ALA A 448 -11.61 15.20 42.63
N SER A 449 -10.76 14.79 41.69
CA SER A 449 -11.14 14.17 40.42
C SER A 449 -10.77 12.67 40.45
N ASN A 450 -11.60 11.83 39.84
CA ASN A 450 -11.31 10.41 39.56
C ASN A 450 -11.65 10.09 38.10
N GLU A 451 -11.04 9.06 37.54
CA GLU A 451 -11.20 8.68 36.14
C GLU A 451 -11.71 7.25 36.02
N ILE A 452 -12.62 7.02 35.07
CA ILE A 452 -13.08 5.69 34.65
C ILE A 452 -12.98 5.60 33.14
N ILE A 453 -12.47 4.49 32.64
CA ILE A 453 -12.36 4.23 31.21
C ILE A 453 -12.93 2.86 30.92
N VAL A 454 -13.88 2.82 29.98
CA VAL A 454 -14.56 1.60 29.54
C VAL A 454 -14.49 1.44 28.02
N GLY A 455 -14.46 0.20 27.56
CA GLY A 455 -14.52 -0.17 26.15
C GLY A 455 -15.73 -1.05 25.87
N VAL A 456 -16.29 -0.95 24.67
CA VAL A 456 -17.28 -1.91 24.18
C VAL A 456 -16.63 -2.68 23.04
N VAL A 457 -16.63 -4.01 23.15
CA VAL A 457 -15.98 -4.94 22.23
C VAL A 457 -17.04 -5.84 21.62
N TRP A 458 -17.02 -6.00 20.29
CA TRP A 458 -18.00 -6.82 19.57
C TRP A 458 -17.30 -7.82 18.65
N VAL A 459 -17.74 -9.07 18.68
CA VAL A 459 -17.26 -10.13 17.78
C VAL A 459 -18.41 -10.99 17.27
N ARG A 460 -18.26 -11.55 16.07
CA ARG A 460 -19.21 -12.53 15.52
C ARG A 460 -18.59 -13.93 15.50
N PRO A 461 -19.04 -14.86 16.35
CA PRO A 461 -18.52 -16.23 16.36
C PRO A 461 -18.94 -17.00 15.09
N PRO A 462 -18.22 -18.08 14.72
CA PRO A 462 -18.58 -18.93 13.60
C PRO A 462 -19.97 -19.58 13.72
N VAL A 463 -20.54 -19.97 12.58
CA VAL A 463 -21.79 -20.74 12.55
C VAL A 463 -21.61 -22.05 13.33
N GLY A 464 -22.55 -22.35 14.22
CA GLY A 464 -22.54 -23.56 15.06
C GLY A 464 -21.93 -23.40 16.44
N SER A 465 -21.52 -22.18 16.85
CA SER A 465 -21.01 -21.90 18.20
C SER A 465 -22.09 -21.86 19.29
N TYR A 466 -23.36 -21.62 18.92
CA TYR A 466 -24.50 -21.56 19.85
C TYR A 466 -25.15 -22.94 20.05
N PRO A 467 -25.87 -23.19 21.18
CA PRO A 467 -26.40 -22.23 22.16
C PRO A 467 -25.42 -21.76 23.25
N CYS A 468 -24.31 -22.46 23.46
CA CYS A 468 -23.36 -22.13 24.53
C CYS A 468 -21.99 -21.77 23.94
N PRO A 469 -21.76 -20.50 23.57
CA PRO A 469 -20.55 -20.07 22.88
C PRO A 469 -19.31 -20.07 23.79
N SER A 470 -18.13 -20.10 23.17
CA SER A 470 -16.86 -19.82 23.83
C SER A 470 -16.61 -18.31 23.90
N PHE A 471 -16.01 -17.83 24.98
CA PHE A 471 -15.57 -16.43 25.09
C PHE A 471 -14.20 -16.16 24.43
N SER A 472 -13.51 -17.18 23.90
CA SER A 472 -12.13 -17.05 23.41
C SER A 472 -11.95 -15.97 22.33
N LEU A 473 -12.90 -15.85 21.38
CA LEU A 473 -12.83 -14.82 20.34
C LEU A 473 -13.00 -13.41 20.93
N LEU A 474 -13.94 -13.25 21.87
CA LEU A 474 -14.18 -11.98 22.55
C LEU A 474 -12.98 -11.59 23.43
N GLN A 475 -12.45 -12.53 24.21
CA GLN A 475 -11.24 -12.34 25.04
C GLN A 475 -10.03 -11.91 24.22
N LYS A 476 -9.85 -12.43 23.00
CA LYS A 476 -8.75 -12.00 22.12
C LYS A 476 -8.93 -10.60 21.55
N ALA A 477 -10.17 -10.23 21.21
CA ALA A 477 -10.47 -8.87 20.79
C ALA A 477 -10.27 -7.90 21.96
N ASP A 478 -10.69 -8.30 23.16
CA ASP A 478 -10.51 -7.56 24.41
C ASP A 478 -9.03 -7.38 24.80
N ASP A 479 -8.21 -8.44 24.71
CA ASP A 479 -6.76 -8.36 24.94
C ASP A 479 -6.09 -7.31 24.02
N LYS A 480 -6.62 -7.10 22.79
CA LYS A 480 -6.16 -6.01 21.90
C LYS A 480 -6.63 -4.64 22.37
N ALA A 481 -7.86 -4.53 22.85
CA ALA A 481 -8.42 -3.31 23.41
C ALA A 481 -7.64 -2.88 24.66
N GLN A 482 -7.32 -3.82 25.56
CA GLN A 482 -6.46 -3.62 26.74
C GLN A 482 -5.06 -3.16 26.34
N ALA A 483 -4.44 -3.82 25.35
CA ALA A 483 -3.11 -3.42 24.88
C ALA A 483 -3.11 -2.02 24.25
N LEU A 484 -4.18 -1.66 23.54
CA LEU A 484 -4.38 -0.30 23.03
C LEU A 484 -4.53 0.71 24.19
N PHE A 485 -5.31 0.39 25.23
CA PHE A 485 -5.42 1.21 26.44
C PHE A 485 -4.05 1.39 27.12
N ASP A 486 -3.29 0.32 27.34
CA ASP A 486 -1.96 0.35 27.98
C ASP A 486 -0.95 1.20 27.18
N SER A 487 -1.15 1.31 25.86
CA SER A 487 -0.37 2.19 24.99
C SER A 487 -0.82 3.66 24.99
N ASN A 488 -1.70 4.06 25.92
CA ASN A 488 -2.40 5.35 25.94
C ASN A 488 -3.15 5.63 24.65
N PHE A 489 -3.79 4.58 24.11
CA PHE A 489 -4.49 4.61 22.83
C PHE A 489 -3.64 5.08 21.65
N LYS A 490 -2.31 4.83 21.68
CA LYS A 490 -1.45 5.00 20.50
C LYS A 490 -1.73 3.83 19.56
N ILE A 491 -2.27 4.13 18.39
CA ILE A 491 -2.43 3.10 17.36
C ILE A 491 -1.17 2.98 16.50
N LEU A 492 -0.86 1.76 16.08
CA LEU A 492 0.14 1.50 15.05
C LEU A 492 -0.48 1.75 13.67
N ASP A 493 0.01 2.76 12.97
CA ASP A 493 -0.45 3.13 11.63
C ASP A 493 0.51 2.64 10.57
N GLY A 494 0.09 1.79 9.63
CA GLY A 494 0.91 1.50 8.47
C GLY A 494 1.21 2.74 7.61
N PRO A 495 2.15 2.63 6.65
CA PRO A 495 2.56 3.75 5.80
C PRO A 495 1.35 4.34 5.06
N LYS A 496 1.28 5.67 4.98
CA LYS A 496 0.25 6.39 4.24
C LYS A 496 0.28 5.98 2.76
N ALA A 497 -0.89 5.78 2.15
CA ALA A 497 -0.97 5.56 0.72
C ALA A 497 -0.56 6.84 -0.05
N PRO A 498 0.13 6.72 -1.19
CA PRO A 498 0.50 7.87 -2.01
C PRO A 498 -0.74 8.48 -2.69
N ASP A 499 -0.63 9.72 -3.16
CA ASP A 499 -1.67 10.30 -3.99
C ASP A 499 -1.60 9.70 -5.40
N LEU A 500 -2.75 9.36 -5.98
CA LEU A 500 -2.80 8.74 -7.30
C LEU A 500 -3.29 9.76 -8.34
N LYS A 501 -2.44 10.04 -9.33
CA LYS A 501 -2.83 10.72 -10.56
C LYS A 501 -3.16 9.69 -11.64
N ILE A 502 -4.32 9.82 -12.27
CA ILE A 502 -4.78 8.94 -13.34
C ILE A 502 -4.92 9.74 -14.64
N VAL A 503 -4.30 9.25 -15.70
CA VAL A 503 -4.44 9.75 -17.07
C VAL A 503 -5.29 8.77 -17.86
N GLU A 504 -6.47 9.22 -18.26
CA GLU A 504 -7.43 8.43 -19.03
C GLU A 504 -7.11 8.50 -20.52
N LEU A 505 -6.89 7.34 -21.14
CA LEU A 505 -6.51 7.17 -22.55
C LEU A 505 -7.45 6.16 -23.24
N ASP A 506 -7.27 5.94 -24.55
CA ASP A 506 -8.09 5.00 -25.31
C ASP A 506 -7.87 3.56 -24.81
N LYS A 507 -8.86 3.03 -24.07
CA LYS A 507 -8.85 1.71 -23.42
C LYS A 507 -7.64 1.48 -22.52
N LYS A 508 -7.10 2.56 -21.96
CA LYS A 508 -5.86 2.55 -21.19
C LYS A 508 -5.96 3.57 -20.07
N LEU A 509 -5.37 3.23 -18.92
CA LEU A 509 -5.24 4.10 -17.77
C LEU A 509 -3.79 4.13 -17.33
N ALA A 510 -3.16 5.32 -17.37
CA ALA A 510 -1.81 5.51 -16.86
C ALA A 510 -1.86 6.13 -15.46
N PHE A 511 -1.18 5.50 -14.51
CA PHE A 511 -1.21 5.82 -13.09
C PHE A 511 0.15 6.36 -12.69
N SER A 512 0.16 7.42 -11.89
CA SER A 512 1.38 7.95 -11.25
C SER A 512 1.13 8.13 -9.76
N LEU A 513 1.99 7.52 -8.95
CA LEU A 513 2.04 7.68 -7.51
C LEU A 513 2.82 8.96 -7.19
N LEU A 514 2.20 9.86 -6.43
CA LEU A 514 2.74 11.16 -6.05
C LEU A 514 2.96 11.21 -4.54
N ASN A 515 3.81 12.15 -4.09
CA ASN A 515 4.13 12.36 -2.67
C ASN A 515 4.67 11.08 -2.00
N THR A 516 5.49 10.32 -2.73
CA THR A 516 5.93 8.98 -2.33
C THR A 516 7.18 8.98 -1.43
N TYR A 517 7.99 10.04 -1.48
CA TYR A 517 9.23 10.15 -0.71
C TYR A 517 9.04 11.05 0.54
N THR A 518 8.24 10.58 1.52
CA THR A 518 7.99 11.28 2.80
C THR A 518 8.16 10.34 4.00
N PRO A 519 8.34 10.87 5.24
CA PRO A 519 8.34 10.08 6.47
C PRO A 519 7.05 9.28 6.72
N GLU A 520 5.93 9.63 6.08
CA GLU A 520 4.69 8.86 6.20
C GLU A 520 4.54 7.79 5.11
N THR A 521 5.39 7.78 4.07
CA THR A 521 5.28 6.92 2.88
C THR A 521 6.51 6.01 2.74
N GLU A 522 7.45 6.27 1.82
CA GLU A 522 8.63 5.39 1.64
C GLU A 522 9.66 5.46 2.75
N LEU A 523 9.74 6.59 3.47
CA LEU A 523 10.63 6.73 4.62
C LEU A 523 9.97 6.29 5.93
N TYR A 524 8.79 5.67 5.85
CA TYR A 524 8.00 5.26 7.00
C TYR A 524 8.74 4.24 7.87
N VAL A 525 8.80 4.58 9.16
CA VAL A 525 9.19 3.71 10.26
C VAL A 525 8.35 4.04 11.47
N ASP A 526 7.65 3.06 12.06
CA ASP A 526 6.99 3.22 13.37
C ASP A 526 7.12 1.95 14.21
N SER A 527 7.02 2.12 15.52
CA SER A 527 7.09 1.05 16.51
C SER A 527 5.69 0.57 16.89
N ASP A 528 5.49 -0.74 16.85
CA ASP A 528 4.33 -1.41 17.43
C ASP A 528 4.34 -1.19 18.96
N PRO A 529 3.37 -0.46 19.51
CA PRO A 529 3.36 -0.14 20.93
C PRO A 529 3.09 -1.37 21.80
N ILE A 530 2.38 -2.38 21.28
CA ILE A 530 2.08 -3.62 22.00
C ILE A 530 3.34 -4.46 22.13
N LEU A 531 4.06 -4.68 21.02
CA LEU A 531 5.34 -5.40 21.07
C LEU A 531 6.40 -4.68 21.90
N ALA A 532 6.46 -3.35 21.82
CA ALA A 532 7.37 -2.55 22.62
C ALA A 532 7.08 -2.74 24.13
N ALA A 533 5.81 -2.75 24.53
CA ALA A 533 5.40 -3.01 25.91
C ALA A 533 5.74 -4.43 26.38
N LEU A 534 5.65 -5.42 25.48
CA LEU A 534 6.05 -6.81 25.74
C LEU A 534 7.58 -7.03 25.76
N GLY A 535 8.37 -6.00 25.47
CA GLY A 535 9.84 -6.05 25.50
C GLY A 535 10.46 -6.77 24.30
N ASP A 536 9.78 -6.79 23.15
CA ASP A 536 10.35 -7.31 21.90
C ASP A 536 11.61 -6.50 21.52
N PRO A 537 12.73 -7.15 21.14
CA PRO A 537 13.95 -6.46 20.72
C PRO A 537 13.81 -5.66 19.41
N ASP A 538 12.81 -5.95 18.57
CA ASP A 538 12.55 -5.27 17.30
C ASP A 538 11.04 -5.03 17.06
N PRO A 539 10.47 -3.97 17.66
CA PRO A 539 9.07 -3.63 17.47
C PRO A 539 8.81 -2.80 16.19
N LEU A 540 9.81 -2.59 15.32
CA LEU A 540 9.72 -1.60 14.23
C LEU A 540 9.14 -2.18 12.93
N TYR A 541 8.22 -1.44 12.31
CA TYR A 541 7.77 -1.68 10.95
C TYR A 541 8.46 -0.71 10.00
N HIS A 542 8.96 -1.22 8.87
CA HIS A 542 9.57 -0.44 7.81
C HIS A 542 8.74 -0.51 6.54
N PHE A 543 8.63 0.59 5.78
CA PHE A 543 8.01 0.56 4.46
C PHE A 543 8.59 -0.57 3.59
N GLN A 544 7.72 -1.31 2.90
CA GLN A 544 8.14 -2.44 2.05
C GLN A 544 7.57 -2.37 0.63
N GLY A 545 6.45 -1.68 0.38
CA GLY A 545 5.93 -1.56 -0.98
C GLY A 545 4.53 -1.00 -1.12
N TYR A 546 4.02 -1.08 -2.35
CA TYR A 546 2.68 -0.65 -2.74
C TYR A 546 1.87 -1.81 -3.35
N GLN A 547 0.56 -1.81 -3.12
CA GLN A 547 -0.41 -2.67 -3.79
C GLN A 547 -1.52 -1.83 -4.42
N ILE A 548 -1.84 -2.12 -5.69
CA ILE A 548 -2.91 -1.44 -6.44
C ILE A 548 -4.02 -2.46 -6.72
N PHE A 549 -5.22 -2.13 -6.29
CA PHE A 549 -6.41 -2.97 -6.45
C PHE A 549 -7.40 -2.32 -7.41
N GLN A 550 -7.99 -3.11 -8.30
CA GLN A 550 -9.24 -2.76 -8.96
C GLN A 550 -10.41 -3.22 -8.07
N LEU A 551 -11.41 -2.35 -7.89
CA LEU A 551 -12.59 -2.60 -7.06
C LEU A 551 -13.84 -2.79 -7.93
N VAL A 552 -14.84 -3.49 -7.40
CA VAL A 552 -16.12 -3.70 -8.09
C VAL A 552 -16.98 -2.42 -8.12
N ASP A 553 -16.90 -1.60 -7.07
CA ASP A 553 -17.62 -0.31 -6.94
C ASP A 553 -16.92 0.63 -5.93
N THR A 554 -17.55 1.78 -5.65
CA THR A 554 -17.04 2.80 -4.71
C THR A 554 -17.29 2.50 -3.23
N LYS A 555 -18.03 1.43 -2.90
CA LYS A 555 -18.41 1.07 -1.53
C LYS A 555 -17.39 0.14 -0.86
N VAL A 556 -16.50 -0.47 -1.65
CA VAL A 556 -15.45 -1.36 -1.13
C VAL A 556 -14.46 -0.57 -0.27
N SER A 557 -14.30 -1.01 0.97
CA SER A 557 -13.37 -0.47 1.95
C SER A 557 -11.99 -1.14 1.90
N ALA A 558 -10.99 -0.52 2.53
CA ALA A 558 -9.63 -1.07 2.62
C ALA A 558 -9.55 -2.41 3.38
N GLN A 559 -10.56 -2.75 4.17
CA GLN A 559 -10.68 -4.02 4.91
C GLN A 559 -11.07 -5.19 3.98
N GLU A 560 -11.81 -4.87 2.91
CA GLU A 560 -12.39 -5.86 2.01
C GLU A 560 -11.44 -6.19 0.84
N LEU A 561 -10.23 -5.63 0.82
CA LEU A 561 -9.23 -5.88 -0.23
C LEU A 561 -8.79 -7.36 -0.31
N GLY A 562 -8.98 -8.11 0.78
CA GLY A 562 -8.76 -9.55 0.83
C GLY A 562 -9.86 -10.39 0.18
N ASP A 563 -11.04 -9.82 -0.10
CA ASP A 563 -12.15 -10.52 -0.76
C ASP A 563 -12.04 -10.38 -2.28
N PRO A 564 -11.72 -11.47 -3.00
CA PRO A 564 -11.56 -11.40 -4.44
C PRO A 564 -12.86 -11.04 -5.18
N ALA A 565 -14.04 -11.25 -4.60
CA ALA A 565 -15.31 -10.83 -5.21
C ALA A 565 -15.47 -9.30 -5.23
N LYS A 566 -14.78 -8.58 -4.34
CA LYS A 566 -14.88 -7.12 -4.17
C LYS A 566 -13.65 -6.37 -4.69
N ALA A 567 -12.46 -6.95 -4.55
CA ALA A 567 -11.19 -6.34 -4.96
C ALA A 567 -10.26 -7.34 -5.68
N ARG A 568 -9.50 -6.87 -6.67
CA ARG A 568 -8.50 -7.67 -7.40
C ARG A 568 -7.18 -6.92 -7.42
N LEU A 569 -6.11 -7.54 -6.90
CA LEU A 569 -4.76 -7.01 -7.01
C LEU A 569 -4.37 -6.97 -8.51
N VAL A 570 -4.05 -5.78 -9.02
CA VAL A 570 -3.68 -5.55 -10.43
C VAL A 570 -2.23 -5.13 -10.61
N ALA A 571 -1.59 -4.58 -9.58
CA ALA A 571 -0.15 -4.33 -9.55
C ALA A 571 0.38 -4.37 -8.11
N GLN A 572 1.65 -4.71 -7.98
CA GLN A 572 2.39 -4.68 -6.71
C GLN A 572 3.86 -4.39 -7.03
N CYS A 573 4.49 -3.55 -6.22
CA CYS A 573 5.93 -3.32 -6.23
C CYS A 573 6.46 -3.28 -4.81
N ASP A 574 7.69 -3.75 -4.63
CA ASP A 574 8.32 -3.96 -3.34
C ASP A 574 9.79 -3.54 -3.37
N VAL A 575 10.31 -3.13 -2.21
CA VAL A 575 11.72 -2.77 -2.04
C VAL A 575 12.59 -3.93 -2.50
N ARG A 576 13.65 -3.62 -3.25
CA ARG A 576 14.57 -4.65 -3.76
C ARG A 576 15.53 -5.12 -2.66
N ASP A 577 15.13 -6.14 -1.90
CA ASP A 577 15.88 -6.70 -0.76
C ASP A 577 15.79 -8.24 -0.70
N SER A 578 15.71 -8.87 0.47
CA SER A 578 15.56 -10.33 0.63
C SER A 578 14.13 -10.76 0.97
N ILE A 579 13.20 -9.82 1.10
CA ILE A 579 11.83 -10.01 1.56
C ILE A 579 10.92 -10.17 0.34
N GLY A 580 10.73 -11.43 -0.09
CA GLY A 580 9.82 -11.73 -1.21
C GLY A 580 8.40 -12.07 -0.80
N LYS A 581 8.20 -12.89 0.24
CA LYS A 581 6.88 -13.36 0.68
C LYS A 581 6.60 -12.95 2.11
N ILE A 582 5.45 -12.33 2.33
CA ILE A 582 5.01 -11.91 3.67
C ILE A 582 3.71 -12.61 4.02
N VAL A 583 3.70 -13.23 5.20
CA VAL A 583 2.60 -14.02 5.73
C VAL A 583 2.24 -13.49 7.11
N ASN A 584 0.95 -13.24 7.33
CA ASN A 584 0.40 -13.00 8.66
C ASN A 584 -0.23 -14.28 9.20
N PHE A 585 -0.20 -14.46 10.51
CA PHE A 585 -0.86 -15.54 11.21
C PHE A 585 -2.15 -15.00 11.84
N ILE A 586 -3.28 -15.29 11.20
CA ILE A 586 -4.61 -14.79 11.61
C ILE A 586 -5.30 -15.88 12.41
N TYR A 587 -5.86 -15.55 13.57
CA TYR A 587 -6.59 -16.52 14.37
C TYR A 587 -7.86 -16.99 13.65
N ASP A 588 -7.98 -18.30 13.45
CA ASP A 588 -9.20 -18.93 12.96
C ASP A 588 -9.98 -19.48 14.15
N PRO A 589 -11.15 -18.89 14.49
CA PRO A 589 -11.95 -19.34 15.62
C PRO A 589 -12.58 -20.74 15.41
N THR A 590 -12.67 -21.24 14.18
CA THR A 590 -13.16 -22.59 13.89
C THR A 590 -12.10 -23.64 14.20
N LEU A 591 -10.84 -23.33 13.91
CA LEU A 591 -9.70 -24.20 14.19
C LEU A 591 -9.10 -23.98 15.59
N GLU A 592 -9.54 -22.93 16.28
CA GLU A 592 -8.97 -22.43 17.52
C GLU A 592 -7.44 -22.26 17.44
N ALA A 593 -6.92 -21.87 16.27
CA ALA A 593 -5.50 -21.78 15.98
C ALA A 593 -5.17 -20.64 15.01
N ASP A 594 -3.93 -20.16 15.02
CA ASP A 594 -3.47 -19.14 14.06
C ASP A 594 -3.13 -19.78 12.71
N VAL A 595 -3.70 -19.24 11.63
CA VAL A 595 -3.57 -19.75 10.26
C VAL A 595 -2.70 -18.82 9.41
N PRO A 596 -1.69 -19.34 8.70
CA PRO A 596 -0.87 -18.53 7.80
C PRO A 596 -1.70 -18.02 6.62
N THR A 597 -1.75 -16.70 6.46
CA THR A 597 -2.42 -15.98 5.37
C THR A 597 -1.39 -15.20 4.58
N LEU A 598 -1.23 -15.52 3.30
CA LEU A 598 -0.35 -14.80 2.38
C LEU A 598 -0.88 -13.37 2.16
N LYS A 599 -0.04 -12.37 2.41
CA LYS A 599 -0.36 -10.95 2.20
C LYS A 599 0.38 -10.34 1.01
N VAL A 600 1.62 -10.77 0.80
CA VAL A 600 2.49 -10.30 -0.28
C VAL A 600 3.22 -11.48 -0.90
N ASP A 601 3.20 -11.55 -2.22
CA ASP A 601 4.09 -12.39 -3.04
C ASP A 601 4.79 -11.46 -4.04
N GLY A 602 5.88 -10.86 -3.58
CA GLY A 602 6.66 -9.81 -4.26
C GLY A 602 7.61 -10.35 -5.30
N VAL A 603 7.74 -9.62 -6.41
CA VAL A 603 8.73 -9.93 -7.46
C VAL A 603 10.09 -9.38 -7.08
N ASN A 604 10.17 -8.47 -6.09
CA ASN A 604 11.41 -7.94 -5.55
C ASN A 604 12.24 -7.20 -6.62
N ALA A 605 11.53 -6.47 -7.48
CA ALA A 605 12.11 -5.73 -8.61
C ALA A 605 12.50 -4.28 -8.26
N GLY A 606 12.12 -3.81 -7.06
CA GLY A 606 12.26 -2.42 -6.63
C GLY A 606 10.94 -1.64 -6.75
N ILE A 607 10.92 -0.48 -6.09
CA ILE A 607 9.76 0.40 -6.08
C ILE A 607 9.56 1.05 -7.46
N GLN A 608 8.29 1.10 -7.88
CA GLN A 608 7.84 1.75 -9.12
C GLN A 608 6.75 2.75 -8.78
N HIS A 609 6.76 3.90 -9.45
CA HIS A 609 5.80 4.99 -9.20
C HIS A 609 4.86 5.23 -10.36
N SER A 610 5.01 4.52 -11.47
CA SER A 610 4.10 4.64 -12.61
C SER A 610 3.68 3.27 -13.17
N PHE A 611 2.40 3.16 -13.51
CA PHE A 611 1.77 1.93 -13.96
C PHE A 611 0.84 2.20 -15.14
N VAL A 612 0.59 1.19 -15.96
CA VAL A 612 -0.40 1.26 -17.04
C VAL A 612 -1.32 0.05 -16.97
N PHE A 613 -2.62 0.31 -17.05
CA PHE A 613 -3.66 -0.71 -17.02
C PHE A 613 -4.47 -0.67 -18.32
N GLU A 614 -4.54 -1.81 -18.99
CA GLU A 614 -5.30 -2.00 -20.23
C GLU A 614 -6.42 -3.04 -20.08
N ASN A 615 -6.51 -3.67 -18.90
CA ASN A 615 -7.41 -4.78 -18.62
C ASN A 615 -8.32 -4.52 -17.40
N ASP A 616 -9.56 -4.98 -17.49
CA ASP A 616 -10.56 -5.11 -16.44
C ASP A 616 -10.43 -6.48 -15.76
N ALA A 617 -10.01 -6.48 -14.50
CA ALA A 617 -9.83 -7.67 -13.68
C ALA A 617 -11.15 -8.39 -13.33
N PHE A 618 -12.31 -7.72 -13.45
CA PHE A 618 -13.64 -8.31 -13.22
C PHE A 618 -14.34 -8.79 -14.49
N ALA A 619 -13.79 -8.50 -15.67
CA ALA A 619 -14.40 -8.91 -16.94
C ALA A 619 -14.31 -10.42 -17.16
N SER A 620 -15.39 -11.01 -17.69
CA SER A 620 -15.41 -12.39 -18.20
C SER A 620 -15.26 -12.38 -19.74
N GLY A 621 -14.30 -13.14 -20.26
CA GLY A 621 -13.99 -13.16 -21.69
C GLY A 621 -12.92 -12.14 -22.09
N ASP A 622 -13.29 -11.16 -22.94
CA ASP A 622 -12.38 -10.09 -23.35
C ASP A 622 -12.14 -9.13 -22.18
N LYS A 623 -10.89 -9.07 -21.73
CA LYS A 623 -10.51 -8.30 -20.55
C LYS A 623 -10.16 -6.85 -20.87
N ARG A 624 -10.11 -6.42 -22.14
CA ARG A 624 -9.69 -5.06 -22.47
C ARG A 624 -10.61 -4.03 -21.81
N LEU A 625 -10.05 -2.92 -21.34
CA LEU A 625 -10.85 -1.80 -20.86
C LEU A 625 -11.77 -1.28 -21.97
N ILE A 626 -12.93 -0.78 -21.56
CA ILE A 626 -13.97 -0.27 -22.45
C ILE A 626 -14.09 1.22 -22.19
N ASN A 627 -13.96 2.02 -23.25
CA ASN A 627 -14.13 3.46 -23.11
C ASN A 627 -15.51 3.83 -22.59
N HIS A 628 -15.58 4.91 -21.82
CA HIS A 628 -16.80 5.44 -21.23
C HIS A 628 -17.48 4.53 -20.18
N LYS A 629 -16.83 3.44 -19.77
CA LYS A 629 -17.19 2.63 -18.59
C LYS A 629 -16.43 3.16 -17.38
N LYS A 630 -17.07 3.18 -16.20
CA LYS A 630 -16.43 3.53 -14.93
C LYS A 630 -15.64 2.34 -14.38
N TYR A 631 -14.47 2.64 -13.86
CA TYR A 631 -13.61 1.71 -13.15
C TYR A 631 -13.20 2.33 -11.82
N PHE A 632 -12.89 1.49 -10.84
CA PHE A 632 -12.62 1.92 -9.47
C PHE A 632 -11.30 1.30 -9.01
N TYR A 633 -10.42 2.11 -8.44
CA TYR A 633 -9.12 1.65 -7.98
C TYR A 633 -8.79 2.20 -6.59
N MET A 634 -7.99 1.45 -5.85
CA MET A 634 -7.41 1.88 -4.57
C MET A 634 -5.94 1.48 -4.53
N VAL A 635 -5.11 2.37 -3.99
CA VAL A 635 -3.70 2.10 -3.70
C VAL A 635 -3.55 2.01 -2.18
N VAL A 636 -2.79 1.03 -1.72
CA VAL A 636 -2.33 0.94 -0.33
C VAL A 636 -0.81 0.83 -0.32
N ALA A 637 -0.19 1.46 0.66
CA ALA A 637 1.19 1.18 1.03
C ALA A 637 1.20 0.14 2.15
N TYR A 638 2.29 -0.62 2.27
CA TYR A 638 2.45 -1.56 3.37
C TYR A 638 3.87 -1.57 3.92
N ALA A 639 3.96 -1.95 5.19
CA ALA A 639 5.20 -2.10 5.91
C ALA A 639 5.41 -3.55 6.37
N TYR A 640 6.67 -3.87 6.69
CA TYR A 640 7.13 -5.16 7.14
C TYR A 640 7.87 -5.07 8.48
N ASN A 641 7.62 -6.04 9.37
CA ASN A 641 8.43 -6.30 10.55
C ASN A 641 9.01 -7.72 10.48
N GLY A 642 10.32 -7.83 10.77
CA GLY A 642 11.07 -9.08 10.65
C GLY A 642 10.99 -10.03 11.85
N SER A 643 10.54 -9.57 13.02
CA SER A 643 10.59 -10.32 14.28
C SER A 643 9.87 -11.66 14.16
N ASP A 644 10.46 -12.71 14.74
CA ASP A 644 9.83 -14.04 14.82
C ASP A 644 8.66 -14.09 15.80
N GLN A 645 8.58 -13.14 16.73
CA GLN A 645 7.47 -13.04 17.68
C GLN A 645 6.25 -12.32 17.08
N GLN A 646 6.45 -11.60 15.97
CA GLN A 646 5.39 -10.86 15.30
C GLN A 646 4.54 -11.79 14.41
N LYS A 647 3.27 -11.93 14.77
CA LYS A 647 2.28 -12.69 13.98
C LYS A 647 1.75 -11.89 12.80
N THR A 648 1.82 -10.56 12.86
CA THR A 648 1.28 -9.63 11.85
C THR A 648 2.41 -8.98 11.04
N LYS A 649 3.34 -9.76 10.48
CA LYS A 649 4.52 -9.20 9.79
C LYS A 649 4.22 -8.17 8.69
N TYR A 650 3.07 -8.29 8.02
CA TYR A 650 2.52 -7.30 7.09
C TYR A 650 1.60 -6.32 7.82
N LEU A 651 1.91 -5.02 7.70
CA LEU A 651 1.08 -3.93 8.20
C LEU A 651 0.62 -3.05 7.03
N GLN A 652 -0.70 -3.04 6.78
CA GLN A 652 -1.30 -2.21 5.74
C GLN A 652 -1.46 -0.76 6.21
N GLY A 653 -1.14 0.18 5.34
CA GLY A 653 -1.49 1.59 5.48
C GLY A 653 -2.99 1.84 5.45
N ARG A 654 -3.51 2.56 6.45
CA ARG A 654 -4.92 3.00 6.47
C ARG A 654 -5.11 4.47 6.07
N LYS A 655 -4.07 5.29 6.20
CA LYS A 655 -4.13 6.73 5.87
C LYS A 655 -4.10 6.94 4.35
N ASN A 656 -4.85 7.94 3.89
CA ASN A 656 -5.02 8.29 2.47
C ASN A 656 -5.59 7.17 1.57
N THR A 657 -6.30 6.20 2.15
CA THR A 657 -6.97 5.13 1.39
C THR A 657 -8.24 5.68 0.70
N LYS A 658 -8.11 6.02 -0.58
CA LYS A 658 -9.17 6.62 -1.40
C LYS A 658 -9.58 5.68 -2.54
N VAL A 659 -10.86 5.70 -2.90
CA VAL A 659 -11.35 5.06 -4.13
C VAL A 659 -11.30 6.08 -5.26
N TYR A 660 -10.48 5.81 -6.26
CA TYR A 660 -10.38 6.62 -7.47
C TYR A 660 -11.33 6.07 -8.54
N THR A 661 -12.22 6.92 -9.05
CA THR A 661 -13.08 6.57 -10.20
C THR A 661 -12.43 7.08 -11.48
N CYS A 662 -12.31 6.23 -12.48
CA CYS A 662 -11.76 6.58 -13.78
C CYS A 662 -12.60 6.04 -14.93
N ILE A 663 -12.55 6.71 -16.07
CA ILE A 663 -13.36 6.50 -17.26
C ILE A 663 -12.44 6.61 -18.49
N PRO A 664 -11.79 5.51 -18.94
CA PRO A 664 -10.94 5.56 -20.13
C PRO A 664 -11.74 6.07 -21.34
N HIS A 665 -11.12 6.85 -22.22
CA HIS A 665 -11.76 7.41 -23.39
C HIS A 665 -10.74 7.87 -24.43
N ILE A 666 -11.20 8.08 -25.66
CA ILE A 666 -10.36 8.60 -26.74
C ILE A 666 -10.03 10.06 -26.42
N PRO A 667 -8.73 10.45 -26.32
CA PRO A 667 -8.38 11.82 -25.89
C PRO A 667 -8.60 12.91 -26.95
N ALA A 668 -8.68 12.54 -28.24
CA ALA A 668 -8.77 13.49 -29.36
C ALA A 668 -9.82 14.62 -29.22
N PRO A 669 -11.02 14.40 -28.66
CA PRO A 669 -12.02 15.46 -28.45
C PRO A 669 -11.69 16.45 -27.32
N GLU A 670 -10.73 16.14 -26.45
CA GLU A 670 -10.29 17.02 -25.35
C GLU A 670 -9.51 18.22 -25.89
N SER A 671 -9.33 19.26 -25.06
CA SER A 671 -8.47 20.42 -25.36
C SER A 671 -8.66 21.03 -26.76
N TYR A 672 -9.90 21.05 -27.26
CA TYR A 672 -10.28 21.54 -28.60
C TYR A 672 -9.56 20.83 -29.77
N GLY A 673 -9.19 19.55 -29.61
CA GLY A 673 -8.42 18.79 -30.60
C GLY A 673 -7.05 18.42 -30.04
N LEU A 674 -7.00 17.37 -29.22
CA LEU A 674 -5.76 16.89 -28.59
C LEU A 674 -5.11 15.81 -29.46
N GLN A 675 -3.96 16.13 -30.05
CA GLN A 675 -3.14 15.15 -30.76
C GLN A 675 -2.00 14.68 -29.84
N LEU A 676 -1.96 13.37 -29.58
CA LEU A 676 -0.87 12.72 -28.85
C LEU A 676 0.18 12.23 -29.85
N ASN A 677 1.45 12.59 -29.62
CA ASN A 677 2.60 12.15 -30.43
C ASN A 677 3.52 11.17 -29.69
N SER A 678 3.12 10.76 -28.49
CA SER A 678 3.76 9.73 -27.68
C SER A 678 2.70 8.91 -26.94
N ASP A 679 3.08 7.70 -26.53
CA ASP A 679 2.30 6.83 -25.65
C ASP A 679 3.01 6.65 -24.31
N TYR A 680 2.29 6.15 -23.31
CA TYR A 680 2.88 5.76 -22.04
C TYR A 680 3.99 4.73 -22.27
N GLY A 681 5.15 4.93 -21.62
CA GLY A 681 6.30 4.05 -21.75
C GLY A 681 7.31 4.47 -22.82
N ASP A 682 6.92 5.34 -23.76
CA ASP A 682 7.85 5.88 -24.75
C ASP A 682 8.97 6.68 -24.06
N GLY A 683 10.16 6.66 -24.65
CA GLY A 683 11.29 7.47 -24.19
C GLY A 683 11.86 8.32 -25.33
N PRO A 684 12.43 9.50 -25.04
CA PRO A 684 13.05 10.33 -26.06
C PRO A 684 14.36 9.72 -26.56
N ILE A 685 14.78 10.12 -27.77
CA ILE A 685 16.15 9.87 -28.24
C ILE A 685 17.11 10.61 -27.32
N ILE A 686 18.07 9.87 -26.77
CA ILE A 686 19.07 10.39 -25.83
C ILE A 686 20.42 10.52 -26.52
N TYR A 687 21.09 11.64 -26.32
CA TYR A 687 22.47 11.88 -26.73
C TYR A 687 23.37 11.83 -25.50
N ARG A 688 24.42 11.00 -25.55
CA ARG A 688 25.46 10.97 -24.52
C ARG A 688 26.55 11.99 -24.86
N GLU A 689 26.61 13.07 -24.07
CA GLU A 689 27.61 14.12 -24.22
C GLU A 689 28.94 13.76 -23.53
N GLU A 690 28.85 13.31 -22.28
CA GLU A 690 29.97 12.91 -21.42
C GLU A 690 29.56 11.76 -20.50
N GLY A 691 30.55 11.13 -19.86
CA GLY A 691 30.37 9.92 -19.05
C GLY A 691 30.14 8.67 -19.90
N LYS A 692 30.11 7.53 -19.20
CA LYS A 692 29.79 6.20 -19.75
C LYS A 692 29.17 5.33 -18.65
N GLY A 693 28.63 4.18 -19.02
CA GLY A 693 27.86 3.30 -18.15
C GLY A 693 26.38 3.37 -18.50
N ASN A 694 25.60 2.41 -18.01
CA ASN A 694 24.18 2.28 -18.35
C ASN A 694 23.29 1.96 -17.14
N GLY A 695 23.84 1.80 -15.93
CA GLY A 695 23.01 1.47 -14.76
C GLY A 695 22.21 0.17 -14.90
N ALA A 696 22.71 -0.79 -15.70
CA ALA A 696 22.01 -2.01 -16.14
C ALA A 696 20.79 -1.78 -17.05
N LEU A 697 20.71 -0.65 -17.74
CA LEU A 697 19.75 -0.41 -18.82
C LEU A 697 20.23 -1.03 -20.13
N SER A 698 19.27 -1.58 -20.89
CA SER A 698 19.53 -2.16 -22.20
C SER A 698 19.73 -1.05 -23.24
N LEU A 699 20.92 -1.00 -23.84
CA LEU A 699 21.29 0.03 -24.81
C LEU A 699 20.95 -0.39 -26.25
N ASP A 700 20.48 0.55 -27.07
CA ASP A 700 20.45 0.39 -28.53
C ASP A 700 20.67 1.73 -29.23
N LEU A 701 21.40 1.69 -30.33
CA LEU A 701 21.81 2.87 -31.09
C LEU A 701 20.85 3.11 -32.26
N THR A 702 20.63 4.37 -32.63
CA THR A 702 19.83 4.70 -33.81
C THR A 702 20.54 4.30 -35.10
N ASP A 703 19.81 4.14 -36.20
CA ASP A 703 20.41 3.81 -37.51
C ASP A 703 21.34 4.95 -38.00
N ASN A 704 21.04 6.19 -37.64
CA ASN A 704 21.92 7.34 -37.86
C ASN A 704 23.25 7.16 -37.11
N ALA A 705 23.20 6.81 -35.82
CA ALA A 705 24.39 6.56 -35.03
C ALA A 705 25.26 5.45 -35.63
N ILE A 706 24.65 4.32 -36.00
CA ILE A 706 25.36 3.21 -36.65
C ILE A 706 26.02 3.68 -37.95
N THR A 707 25.32 4.44 -38.79
CA THR A 707 25.86 4.97 -40.04
C THR A 707 27.09 5.85 -39.81
N GLN A 708 27.03 6.75 -38.83
CA GLN A 708 28.16 7.61 -38.44
C GLN A 708 29.35 6.81 -37.92
N ILE A 709 29.09 5.77 -37.11
CA ILE A 709 30.13 4.89 -36.55
C ILE A 709 30.81 4.09 -37.66
N ILE A 710 30.06 3.58 -38.65
CA ILE A 710 30.65 2.84 -39.77
C ILE A 710 31.54 3.75 -40.62
N GLN A 711 31.12 4.99 -40.88
CA GLN A 711 31.87 5.96 -41.69
C GLN A 711 33.11 6.51 -40.98
N ASN A 712 33.00 6.82 -39.68
CA ASN A 712 34.05 7.54 -38.94
C ASN A 712 34.78 6.68 -37.90
N THR A 713 34.43 5.39 -37.77
CA THR A 713 34.88 4.43 -36.74
C THR A 713 34.49 4.78 -35.30
N TYR A 714 33.97 5.99 -35.06
CA TYR A 714 33.63 6.52 -33.74
C TYR A 714 32.61 7.66 -33.85
N MET A 715 31.64 7.68 -32.93
CA MET A 715 30.67 8.79 -32.78
C MET A 715 30.74 9.32 -31.33
N PRO A 716 31.40 10.48 -31.10
CA PRO A 716 31.65 10.99 -29.75
C PRO A 716 30.37 11.32 -28.98
N GLN A 717 29.43 12.01 -29.63
CA GLN A 717 28.09 12.26 -29.10
C GLN A 717 27.18 11.11 -29.56
N THR A 718 27.15 10.03 -28.77
CA THR A 718 26.47 8.80 -29.17
C THR A 718 24.95 8.96 -29.01
N GLU A 719 24.20 8.60 -30.06
CA GLU A 719 22.74 8.76 -30.14
C GLU A 719 22.04 7.40 -29.94
N TYR A 720 21.13 7.35 -28.97
CA TYR A 720 20.41 6.15 -28.53
C TYR A 720 18.95 6.19 -28.95
N LYS A 721 18.38 5.03 -29.28
CA LYS A 721 16.94 4.91 -29.54
C LYS A 721 16.13 5.29 -28.30
N GLY A 722 14.92 5.78 -28.54
CA GLY A 722 13.95 6.05 -27.49
C GLY A 722 13.78 4.88 -26.52
N GLY A 723 13.87 5.16 -25.22
CA GLY A 723 13.76 4.15 -24.15
C GLY A 723 14.96 3.19 -24.02
N SER A 724 15.98 3.28 -24.88
CA SER A 724 17.15 2.40 -24.91
C SER A 724 18.46 3.15 -24.67
N GLY A 725 18.38 4.23 -23.87
CA GLY A 725 19.51 5.09 -23.53
C GLY A 725 20.21 4.70 -22.23
N PRO A 726 21.33 5.38 -21.90
CA PRO A 726 22.07 5.14 -20.67
C PRO A 726 21.34 5.53 -19.39
N VAL A 727 20.27 6.33 -19.50
CA VAL A 727 19.35 6.70 -18.40
C VAL A 727 17.92 6.46 -18.88
N MET A 728 17.00 6.16 -17.97
CA MET A 728 15.60 5.93 -18.34
C MET A 728 14.79 7.20 -18.13
N VAL A 729 14.41 7.83 -19.24
CA VAL A 729 13.40 8.90 -19.28
C VAL A 729 12.17 8.33 -19.96
N LYS A 730 11.04 8.33 -19.27
CA LYS A 730 9.81 7.65 -19.70
C LYS A 730 8.64 8.62 -19.72
N VAL A 731 7.82 8.59 -20.75
CA VAL A 731 6.52 9.28 -20.80
C VAL A 731 5.54 8.54 -19.91
N ILE A 732 5.00 9.25 -18.92
CA ILE A 732 3.98 8.73 -17.98
C ILE A 732 2.63 9.43 -18.17
N ASP A 733 2.63 10.63 -18.74
CA ASP A 733 1.43 11.39 -19.09
C ASP A 733 1.62 12.02 -20.47
N PRO A 734 1.22 11.31 -21.54
CA PRO A 734 1.41 11.79 -22.91
C PRO A 734 0.63 13.08 -23.20
N LYS A 735 -0.38 13.45 -22.38
CA LYS A 735 -1.16 14.69 -22.57
C LYS A 735 -0.39 15.95 -22.13
N ASN A 736 0.64 15.78 -21.31
CA ASN A 736 1.38 16.87 -20.66
C ASN A 736 2.86 16.95 -21.07
N VAL A 737 3.33 16.11 -21.98
CA VAL A 737 4.70 16.20 -22.53
C VAL A 737 4.87 17.55 -23.26
N PRO A 738 5.82 18.41 -22.82
CA PRO A 738 6.05 19.70 -23.45
C PRO A 738 6.93 19.55 -24.70
N ALA A 739 7.04 20.61 -25.50
CA ALA A 739 7.89 20.64 -26.70
C ALA A 739 9.26 21.26 -26.41
N ASP A 740 10.00 20.66 -25.47
CA ASP A 740 11.19 21.28 -24.86
C ASP A 740 12.47 20.45 -25.06
N ASP A 741 13.63 21.10 -24.91
CA ASP A 741 14.94 20.45 -24.87
C ASP A 741 15.44 20.30 -23.42
N PHE A 742 16.02 19.16 -23.08
CA PHE A 742 16.41 18.81 -21.72
C PHE A 742 17.87 18.39 -21.60
N GLU A 743 18.45 18.61 -20.43
CA GLU A 743 19.77 18.12 -20.02
C GLU A 743 19.71 17.42 -18.67
N LEU A 744 20.14 16.15 -18.63
CA LEU A 744 20.35 15.39 -17.41
C LEU A 744 21.84 15.32 -17.08
N THR A 745 22.21 15.77 -15.88
CA THR A 745 23.58 15.70 -15.36
C THR A 745 23.62 14.92 -14.06
N MET A 746 24.67 14.12 -13.85
CA MET A 746 24.96 13.50 -12.56
C MET A 746 26.03 14.31 -11.83
N VAL A 747 25.81 14.59 -10.54
CA VAL A 747 26.68 15.43 -9.72
C VAL A 747 27.30 14.61 -8.58
N ASP A 748 28.63 14.62 -8.47
CA ASP A 748 29.42 13.99 -7.39
C ASP A 748 30.77 14.72 -7.22
N SER A 749 31.49 14.41 -6.14
CA SER A 749 32.83 14.91 -5.76
C SER A 749 34.00 14.21 -6.45
N SER A 750 33.77 13.28 -7.38
CA SER A 750 34.83 12.53 -8.08
C SER A 750 35.63 13.45 -9.02
N SER A 751 36.97 13.40 -9.01
CA SER A 751 37.82 14.40 -9.71
C SER A 751 38.74 13.85 -10.80
N THR A 752 38.62 12.56 -11.16
CA THR A 752 39.52 11.91 -12.11
C THR A 752 38.74 11.12 -13.17
N PRO A 753 39.03 11.29 -14.48
CA PRO A 753 38.39 10.52 -15.54
C PRO A 753 38.60 9.01 -15.38
N GLY A 754 37.57 8.22 -15.72
CA GLY A 754 37.56 6.77 -15.56
C GLY A 754 37.19 6.29 -14.15
N VAL A 755 36.93 7.19 -13.20
CA VAL A 755 36.46 6.85 -11.86
C VAL A 755 34.96 6.56 -11.86
N VAL A 756 34.56 5.49 -11.17
CA VAL A 756 33.16 5.13 -10.89
C VAL A 756 32.54 6.19 -9.97
N MET A 757 31.37 6.69 -10.35
CA MET A 757 30.61 7.65 -9.55
C MET A 757 30.27 7.05 -8.19
N ASN A 758 30.44 7.81 -7.10
CA ASN A 758 30.13 7.32 -5.76
C ASN A 758 28.62 7.24 -5.57
N ALA A 759 28.07 6.02 -5.61
CA ALA A 759 26.63 5.78 -5.57
C ALA A 759 25.93 6.49 -4.40
N ASN A 760 26.56 6.53 -3.22
CA ASN A 760 25.99 7.09 -1.99
C ASN A 760 26.10 8.62 -1.90
N LYS A 761 26.68 9.27 -2.91
CA LYS A 761 26.87 10.74 -2.96
C LYS A 761 26.47 11.35 -4.31
N THR A 762 26.11 10.51 -5.28
CA THR A 762 25.76 10.95 -6.61
C THR A 762 24.26 11.08 -6.71
N TYR A 763 23.79 12.26 -7.09
CA TYR A 763 22.40 12.54 -7.44
C TYR A 763 22.34 13.02 -8.89
N TRP A 764 21.16 13.03 -9.49
CA TRP A 764 20.97 13.59 -10.84
C TRP A 764 20.17 14.90 -10.78
N LYS A 765 20.42 15.76 -11.76
CA LYS A 765 19.71 17.00 -12.00
C LYS A 765 19.21 17.00 -13.45
N LEU A 766 17.91 17.15 -13.64
CA LEU A 766 17.30 17.38 -14.94
C LEU A 766 16.98 18.86 -15.10
N THR A 767 17.49 19.49 -16.16
CA THR A 767 17.25 20.89 -16.49
C THR A 767 16.47 20.96 -17.79
N ASP A 768 15.33 21.66 -17.79
CA ASP A 768 14.67 22.09 -19.02
C ASP A 768 15.44 23.30 -19.56
N LEU A 769 16.08 23.13 -20.71
CA LEU A 769 16.89 24.16 -21.36
C LEU A 769 16.04 25.26 -22.00
N THR A 770 14.73 25.02 -22.16
CA THR A 770 13.77 25.96 -22.76
C THR A 770 13.25 26.94 -21.72
N SER A 771 12.76 26.44 -20.57
CA SER A 771 12.27 27.30 -19.47
C SER A 771 13.37 27.73 -18.49
N GLY A 772 14.46 26.96 -18.38
CA GLY A 772 15.52 27.14 -17.38
C GLY A 772 15.21 26.50 -16.02
N GLU A 773 14.08 25.82 -15.87
CA GLU A 773 13.72 25.13 -14.64
C GLU A 773 14.52 23.85 -14.42
N SER A 774 14.61 23.40 -13.17
CA SER A 774 15.41 22.24 -12.80
C SER A 774 14.75 21.39 -11.72
N GLU A 775 14.86 20.09 -11.89
CA GLU A 775 14.42 19.06 -10.95
C GLU A 775 15.60 18.19 -10.53
N TYR A 776 15.57 17.70 -9.28
CA TYR A 776 16.62 16.88 -8.69
C TYR A 776 16.08 15.51 -8.32
N SER A 777 16.93 14.49 -8.27
CA SER A 777 16.52 13.20 -7.71
C SER A 777 16.12 13.32 -6.24
N ASP A 778 15.14 12.51 -5.80
CA ASP A 778 14.71 12.50 -4.39
C ASP A 778 15.76 11.85 -3.47
N ASP A 779 16.56 10.95 -4.03
CA ASP A 779 17.64 10.25 -3.33
C ASP A 779 18.87 10.10 -4.25
N VAL A 780 19.96 9.57 -3.69
CA VAL A 780 21.19 9.22 -4.40
C VAL A 780 21.01 7.94 -5.24
N ILE A 781 21.84 7.78 -6.27
CA ILE A 781 21.73 6.66 -7.23
C ILE A 781 22.11 5.28 -6.66
N SER A 782 22.48 5.18 -5.38
CA SER A 782 22.65 3.88 -4.71
C SER A 782 21.32 3.16 -4.49
N PHE A 783 20.22 3.92 -4.41
CA PHE A 783 18.87 3.38 -4.31
C PHE A 783 18.14 3.55 -5.65
N PRO A 784 17.57 2.48 -6.21
CA PRO A 784 16.80 2.58 -7.44
C PRO A 784 15.49 3.34 -7.14
N ASN A 785 15.34 4.54 -7.69
CA ASN A 785 14.12 5.35 -7.55
C ASN A 785 13.66 5.89 -8.90
N GLU A 786 12.36 5.80 -9.17
CA GLU A 786 11.70 6.44 -10.29
C GLU A 786 11.09 7.77 -9.83
N LYS A 787 11.66 8.91 -10.19
CA LYS A 787 11.04 10.20 -9.86
C LYS A 787 9.97 10.57 -10.88
N ILE A 788 8.76 10.83 -10.41
CA ILE A 788 7.65 11.37 -11.21
C ILE A 788 7.83 12.88 -11.38
N LEU A 789 7.89 13.33 -12.64
CA LEU A 789 8.01 14.74 -13.01
C LEU A 789 6.68 15.19 -13.61
N GLU A 790 5.69 15.36 -12.73
CA GLU A 790 4.30 15.57 -13.10
C GLU A 790 4.12 16.70 -14.13
N LYS A 791 4.83 17.81 -13.94
CA LYS A 791 4.77 19.00 -14.80
C LYS A 791 5.10 18.72 -16.26
N TRP A 792 6.03 17.79 -16.50
CA TRP A 792 6.51 17.47 -17.84
C TRP A 792 5.89 16.18 -18.38
N GLY A 793 5.05 15.49 -17.61
CA GLY A 793 4.51 14.18 -18.00
C GLY A 793 5.57 13.09 -18.19
N LEU A 794 6.73 13.25 -17.53
CA LEU A 794 7.88 12.35 -17.62
C LEU A 794 8.17 11.69 -16.27
N SER A 795 8.87 10.56 -16.29
CA SER A 795 9.60 10.04 -15.13
C SER A 795 11.07 9.84 -15.48
N VAL A 796 11.92 9.90 -14.46
CA VAL A 796 13.36 9.63 -14.57
C VAL A 796 13.75 8.53 -13.60
N PHE A 797 14.41 7.50 -14.12
CA PHE A 797 14.98 6.41 -13.34
C PHE A 797 16.47 6.25 -13.63
N VAL A 798 17.26 6.29 -12.55
CA VAL A 798 18.71 6.12 -12.58
C VAL A 798 19.13 5.29 -11.38
N LYS A 799 19.91 4.23 -11.60
CA LYS A 799 20.53 3.45 -10.53
C LYS A 799 21.99 3.16 -10.84
N GLN A 800 22.83 3.08 -9.82
CA GLN A 800 24.19 2.59 -9.94
C GLN A 800 24.22 1.06 -9.89
N VAL A 801 25.18 0.46 -10.58
CA VAL A 801 25.36 -1.00 -10.65
C VAL A 801 26.82 -1.37 -10.44
N ARG A 802 27.09 -2.66 -10.21
CA ARG A 802 28.45 -3.18 -10.16
C ARG A 802 28.95 -3.45 -11.58
N ASN A 803 30.28 -3.54 -11.73
CA ASN A 803 30.86 -4.05 -12.97
C ASN A 803 30.54 -5.55 -13.12
N PRO A 804 30.50 -6.09 -14.36
CA PRO A 804 30.36 -7.52 -14.55
C PRO A 804 31.52 -8.30 -13.93
N GLY A 805 31.26 -9.51 -13.45
CA GLY A 805 32.25 -10.29 -12.69
C GLY A 805 32.25 -10.04 -11.18
N SER A 806 31.17 -9.47 -10.63
CA SER A 806 30.95 -9.34 -9.17
C SER A 806 30.72 -10.69 -8.49
N ASN A 807 30.28 -11.69 -9.26
CA ASN A 807 29.87 -13.03 -8.82
C ASN A 807 28.77 -12.99 -7.75
N ASP A 808 27.86 -12.01 -7.86
CA ASP A 808 26.71 -11.85 -6.98
C ASP A 808 25.44 -12.31 -7.70
N ALA A 809 24.69 -13.23 -7.08
CA ALA A 809 23.46 -13.77 -7.67
C ALA A 809 22.37 -12.69 -7.84
N SER A 810 22.41 -11.60 -7.07
CA SER A 810 21.41 -10.53 -7.13
C SER A 810 21.54 -9.61 -8.34
N ASP A 811 22.67 -9.63 -9.06
CA ASP A 811 22.93 -8.77 -10.22
C ASP A 811 23.22 -9.53 -11.52
N ASN A 812 22.94 -10.86 -11.54
CA ASN A 812 23.25 -11.78 -12.64
C ASN A 812 24.70 -11.63 -13.12
N ASN A 813 25.63 -11.39 -12.19
CA ASN A 813 27.04 -11.13 -12.47
C ASN A 813 27.30 -10.01 -13.50
N GLY A 814 26.32 -9.11 -13.69
CA GLY A 814 26.33 -8.02 -14.67
C GLY A 814 25.87 -8.39 -16.09
N PHE A 815 25.34 -9.58 -16.35
CA PHE A 815 24.68 -9.91 -17.63
C PHE A 815 23.27 -9.27 -17.69
N ILE A 816 22.90 -8.67 -18.83
CA ILE A 816 21.56 -8.08 -19.04
C ILE A 816 20.73 -8.97 -19.97
N GLU A 817 21.14 -9.08 -21.22
CA GLU A 817 20.41 -9.84 -22.24
C GLU A 817 21.31 -10.20 -23.42
N SER A 818 20.89 -11.21 -24.18
CA SER A 818 21.44 -11.53 -25.50
C SER A 818 20.33 -11.89 -26.48
N SER A 819 20.49 -11.55 -27.75
CA SER A 819 19.51 -11.90 -28.79
C SER A 819 20.16 -12.05 -30.15
N ILE A 820 19.54 -12.86 -31.01
CA ILE A 820 19.89 -13.03 -32.41
C ILE A 820 18.63 -12.81 -33.26
N THR A 821 18.72 -11.95 -34.28
CA THR A 821 17.62 -11.62 -35.17
C THR A 821 18.07 -11.76 -36.62
N TYR A 822 17.27 -12.46 -37.42
CA TYR A 822 17.48 -12.64 -38.85
C TYR A 822 16.54 -11.72 -39.62
N LYS A 823 17.06 -11.00 -40.62
CA LYS A 823 16.24 -10.18 -41.52
C LYS A 823 15.17 -11.01 -42.24
N GLU A 824 15.50 -12.26 -42.56
CA GLU A 824 14.56 -13.29 -42.99
C GLU A 824 14.45 -14.38 -41.92
N PRO A 825 13.44 -14.36 -41.02
CA PRO A 825 13.33 -15.30 -39.90
C PRO A 825 13.30 -16.79 -40.30
N SER A 826 12.87 -17.11 -41.53
CA SER A 826 12.89 -18.47 -42.07
C SER A 826 14.29 -18.98 -42.45
N LYS A 827 15.31 -18.12 -42.44
CA LYS A 827 16.70 -18.41 -42.80
C LYS A 827 17.63 -18.31 -41.58
N ALA A 828 17.34 -19.06 -40.53
CA ALA A 828 18.20 -19.15 -39.34
C ALA A 828 19.47 -19.97 -39.66
N TRP A 829 20.40 -19.39 -40.43
CA TRP A 829 21.57 -20.08 -40.98
C TRP A 829 22.72 -20.24 -39.98
N LEU A 830 22.82 -19.35 -38.99
CA LEU A 830 23.92 -19.31 -38.03
C LEU A 830 23.59 -20.18 -36.80
N SER A 831 24.58 -20.93 -36.35
CA SER A 831 24.57 -21.70 -35.11
C SER A 831 25.97 -21.62 -34.47
N GLY A 832 26.20 -22.42 -33.44
CA GLY A 832 27.51 -22.53 -32.81
C GLY A 832 27.65 -23.81 -32.02
N ILE A 833 28.86 -24.06 -31.55
CA ILE A 833 29.14 -25.11 -30.59
C ILE A 833 28.45 -24.74 -29.29
N GLN A 834 27.40 -25.48 -28.97
CA GLN A 834 26.74 -25.36 -27.68
C GLN A 834 27.64 -25.96 -26.62
N ASP A 835 27.84 -25.22 -25.54
CA ASP A 835 28.59 -25.69 -24.38
C ASP A 835 27.92 -26.89 -23.70
N ASP A 836 28.75 -27.76 -23.12
CA ASP A 836 28.37 -28.94 -22.36
C ASP A 836 29.09 -28.94 -21.01
N GLU A 837 28.67 -29.78 -20.08
CA GLU A 837 29.13 -29.72 -18.69
C GLU A 837 30.15 -30.79 -18.32
N GLY A 838 30.88 -30.57 -17.23
CA GLY A 838 31.76 -31.58 -16.65
C GLY A 838 32.99 -31.92 -17.51
N GLU A 839 33.26 -33.21 -17.73
CA GLU A 839 34.43 -33.69 -18.48
C GLU A 839 34.20 -33.83 -20.01
N SER A 840 33.19 -33.14 -20.56
CA SER A 840 32.94 -33.13 -21.99
C SER A 840 33.99 -32.31 -22.76
N ASP A 841 34.43 -32.79 -23.92
CA ASP A 841 35.25 -32.01 -24.86
C ASP A 841 34.48 -30.84 -25.49
N LEU A 842 33.18 -30.73 -25.23
CA LEU A 842 32.37 -29.56 -25.60
C LEU A 842 32.18 -28.59 -24.43
N ASN A 843 32.74 -28.86 -23.24
CA ASN A 843 32.82 -27.87 -22.16
C ASN A 843 33.89 -26.84 -22.54
N TRP A 844 33.48 -25.79 -23.23
CA TRP A 844 34.35 -24.70 -23.70
C TRP A 844 34.06 -23.38 -22.98
N ILE A 845 32.95 -23.25 -22.26
CA ILE A 845 32.58 -22.15 -21.38
C ILE A 845 32.76 -22.61 -19.92
N ARG A 846 33.86 -22.21 -19.31
CA ARG A 846 34.31 -22.57 -17.95
C ARG A 846 33.59 -21.78 -16.86
N ALA A 847 32.27 -21.73 -16.91
CA ALA A 847 31.40 -21.08 -15.91
C ALA A 847 30.84 -22.14 -14.94
N GLY A 848 30.58 -21.75 -13.69
CA GLY A 848 30.12 -22.67 -12.65
C GLY A 848 31.20 -23.10 -11.67
N THR A 849 30.95 -24.22 -10.98
CA THR A 849 31.72 -24.67 -9.82
C THR A 849 32.35 -26.05 -9.98
N PHE A 850 32.30 -26.65 -11.18
CA PHE A 850 32.88 -27.96 -11.45
C PHE A 850 34.41 -27.90 -11.45
N ASN A 851 35.03 -28.12 -10.28
CA ASN A 851 36.49 -28.11 -10.15
C ASN A 851 37.03 -29.29 -9.31
N PRO A 852 36.77 -30.55 -9.71
CA PRO A 852 37.35 -31.69 -9.02
C PRO A 852 38.82 -31.90 -9.40
N THR A 853 39.61 -32.41 -8.45
CA THR A 853 41.03 -32.73 -8.64
C THR A 853 41.22 -33.74 -9.79
N ASN A 854 42.09 -33.41 -10.76
CA ASN A 854 42.39 -34.18 -11.97
C ASN A 854 41.30 -34.21 -13.06
N SER A 855 40.30 -33.33 -13.01
CA SER A 855 39.39 -33.09 -14.13
C SER A 855 40.16 -32.65 -15.38
N GLN A 856 39.71 -33.10 -16.56
CA GLN A 856 40.23 -32.63 -17.85
C GLN A 856 39.77 -31.20 -18.15
N HIS A 857 38.59 -30.83 -17.64
CA HIS A 857 37.79 -29.69 -18.08
C HIS A 857 37.20 -28.92 -16.88
N PRO A 858 38.03 -28.38 -15.96
CA PRO A 858 37.54 -27.68 -14.76
C PRO A 858 37.07 -26.24 -15.04
N ASP A 859 36.05 -25.82 -14.30
CA ASP A 859 35.50 -24.45 -14.33
C ASP A 859 36.39 -23.45 -13.59
N TYR A 860 36.23 -22.17 -13.94
CA TYR A 860 36.90 -21.07 -13.26
C TYR A 860 36.12 -20.60 -12.04
N VAL A 861 36.23 -21.36 -10.94
CA VAL A 861 35.59 -21.05 -9.65
C VAL A 861 35.93 -19.63 -9.16
N GLY A 862 34.91 -18.91 -8.70
CA GLY A 862 34.96 -17.54 -8.18
C GLY A 862 34.87 -16.46 -9.26
N VAL A 863 34.51 -16.82 -10.51
CA VAL A 863 34.42 -15.88 -11.63
C VAL A 863 32.97 -15.72 -12.12
N ASP A 864 32.28 -16.84 -12.34
CA ASP A 864 30.88 -16.90 -12.77
C ASP A 864 30.22 -18.17 -12.20
N ASP A 865 30.17 -18.27 -10.87
CA ASP A 865 29.76 -19.49 -10.17
C ASP A 865 28.28 -19.83 -10.39
N ASN A 866 27.46 -18.83 -10.69
CA ASN A 866 26.03 -18.98 -10.99
C ASN A 866 25.76 -19.20 -12.49
N GLN A 867 26.79 -19.29 -13.34
CA GLN A 867 26.67 -19.55 -14.78
C GLN A 867 25.87 -18.47 -15.55
N ASP A 868 25.93 -17.21 -15.11
CA ASP A 868 25.15 -16.12 -15.69
C ASP A 868 25.56 -15.82 -17.15
N PHE A 869 26.82 -16.04 -17.51
CA PHE A 869 27.34 -15.84 -18.87
C PHE A 869 27.31 -17.10 -19.74
N GLU A 870 26.95 -18.27 -19.18
CA GLU A 870 26.98 -19.54 -19.92
C GLU A 870 25.87 -19.62 -20.98
N ASN A 871 24.69 -19.10 -20.67
CA ASN A 871 23.50 -19.26 -21.50
C ASN A 871 23.37 -18.24 -22.65
N ILE A 872 24.45 -17.53 -23.00
CA ILE A 872 24.42 -16.52 -24.07
C ILE A 872 24.21 -17.21 -25.43
N LEU A 873 23.12 -16.83 -26.09
CA LEU A 873 22.71 -17.36 -27.40
C LEU A 873 22.79 -18.89 -27.48
N ASP A 874 22.03 -19.58 -26.61
CA ASP A 874 22.00 -21.04 -26.53
C ASP A 874 23.39 -21.66 -26.32
N LYS A 875 24.20 -21.02 -25.47
CA LYS A 875 25.55 -21.45 -25.08
C LYS A 875 26.60 -21.43 -26.20
N THR A 876 26.46 -20.52 -27.15
CA THR A 876 27.34 -20.44 -28.34
C THR A 876 28.30 -19.23 -28.33
N TRP A 877 28.18 -18.39 -27.31
CA TRP A 877 29.00 -17.20 -27.10
C TRP A 877 29.43 -17.11 -25.64
N ALA A 878 30.64 -16.62 -25.40
CA ALA A 878 31.13 -16.42 -24.05
C ALA A 878 32.11 -15.25 -23.95
N PRO A 879 32.27 -14.65 -22.75
CA PRO A 879 33.41 -13.83 -22.42
C PRO A 879 34.73 -14.59 -22.66
N TYR A 880 35.74 -13.93 -23.23
CA TYR A 880 37.07 -14.55 -23.42
C TYR A 880 37.65 -15.09 -22.10
N ARG A 881 37.36 -14.44 -20.96
CA ARG A 881 37.78 -14.87 -19.61
C ARG A 881 37.24 -16.25 -19.20
N LEU A 882 36.08 -16.63 -19.72
CA LEU A 882 35.40 -17.89 -19.40
C LEU A 882 35.67 -18.97 -20.45
N CYS A 883 36.32 -18.66 -21.56
CA CYS A 883 36.54 -19.64 -22.62
C CYS A 883 37.69 -20.63 -22.27
N SER A 884 37.60 -21.86 -22.78
CA SER A 884 38.58 -22.92 -22.53
C SER A 884 39.98 -22.60 -23.04
N THR A 885 40.98 -22.87 -22.20
CA THR A 885 42.42 -22.81 -22.51
C THR A 885 42.99 -24.12 -23.07
N ASP A 886 42.14 -25.08 -23.44
CA ASP A 886 42.57 -26.35 -23.98
C ASP A 886 43.55 -26.16 -25.18
N PRO A 887 44.74 -26.77 -25.14
CA PRO A 887 45.76 -26.56 -26.17
C PRO A 887 45.32 -27.12 -27.53
N ASP A 888 44.49 -28.16 -27.56
CA ASP A 888 44.13 -28.91 -28.75
C ASP A 888 42.94 -28.32 -29.49
N TRP A 889 42.02 -27.63 -28.82
CA TRP A 889 40.86 -27.04 -29.51
C TRP A 889 40.28 -25.81 -28.83
N GLY A 890 40.69 -25.50 -27.60
CA GLY A 890 40.22 -24.30 -26.89
C GLY A 890 40.42 -23.01 -27.71
N PRO A 891 39.45 -22.09 -27.73
CA PRO A 891 39.51 -20.88 -28.55
C PRO A 891 40.38 -19.78 -27.91
N VAL A 892 40.98 -20.02 -26.75
CA VAL A 892 41.81 -19.06 -26.01
C VAL A 892 43.29 -19.34 -26.26
N TRP A 893 44.09 -18.28 -26.33
CA TRP A 893 45.53 -18.41 -26.24
C TRP A 893 45.95 -18.94 -24.86
N ALA A 894 46.49 -20.15 -24.81
CA ALA A 894 46.84 -20.91 -23.61
C ALA A 894 47.94 -20.25 -22.76
N ASN A 895 47.60 -19.12 -22.14
CA ASN A 895 48.45 -18.30 -21.30
C ASN A 895 47.64 -17.83 -20.08
N ASN A 896 47.79 -18.54 -18.96
CA ASN A 896 47.00 -18.29 -17.76
C ASN A 896 47.13 -16.85 -17.23
N SER A 897 48.32 -16.23 -17.33
CA SER A 897 48.53 -14.84 -16.92
C SER A 897 47.69 -13.85 -17.74
N THR A 898 47.53 -14.10 -19.05
CA THR A 898 46.72 -13.26 -19.94
C THR A 898 45.23 -13.48 -19.70
N LEU A 899 44.82 -14.73 -19.46
CA LEU A 899 43.44 -15.05 -19.11
C LEU A 899 43.02 -14.34 -17.82
N ILE A 900 43.84 -14.38 -16.76
CA ILE A 900 43.58 -13.68 -15.49
C ILE A 900 43.55 -12.15 -15.66
N GLN A 901 44.35 -11.60 -16.58
CA GLN A 901 44.34 -10.17 -16.90
C GLN A 901 43.13 -9.73 -17.74
N ASN A 902 42.47 -10.67 -18.44
CA ASN A 902 41.20 -10.42 -19.10
C ASN A 902 40.08 -10.45 -18.05
N LYS A 903 39.63 -9.29 -17.59
CA LYS A 903 38.62 -9.21 -16.53
C LYS A 903 37.21 -9.10 -17.11
N LEU A 904 36.23 -9.68 -16.43
CA LEU A 904 34.81 -9.48 -16.75
C LEU A 904 34.37 -8.01 -16.54
N ASP A 905 35.02 -7.28 -15.61
CA ASP A 905 34.79 -5.84 -15.36
C ASP A 905 34.96 -4.96 -16.60
N SER A 906 35.60 -5.54 -17.59
CA SER A 906 36.16 -4.94 -18.78
C SER A 906 35.33 -5.28 -20.01
N LEU A 907 34.31 -6.14 -19.90
CA LEU A 907 33.35 -6.47 -20.96
C LEU A 907 32.67 -5.23 -21.52
N ILE A 908 32.05 -5.36 -22.69
CA ILE A 908 31.31 -4.25 -23.32
C ILE A 908 30.03 -4.78 -23.94
N SER A 909 28.98 -3.96 -23.92
CA SER A 909 27.77 -4.24 -24.67
C SER A 909 28.03 -4.09 -26.17
N VAL A 910 27.69 -5.09 -26.97
CA VAL A 910 27.99 -5.13 -28.41
C VAL A 910 26.77 -5.41 -29.25
N LYS A 911 26.76 -4.78 -30.43
CA LYS A 911 25.95 -5.18 -31.59
C LYS A 911 26.88 -5.75 -32.64
N ILE A 912 26.61 -6.97 -33.11
CA ILE A 912 27.38 -7.66 -34.14
C ILE A 912 26.44 -7.91 -35.31
N VAL A 913 26.86 -7.53 -36.52
CA VAL A 913 26.04 -7.66 -37.73
C VAL A 913 26.80 -8.47 -38.76
N PHE A 914 26.18 -9.55 -39.24
CA PHE A 914 26.59 -10.27 -40.45
C PHE A 914 25.75 -9.75 -41.61
N THR A 915 26.38 -9.40 -42.73
CA THR A 915 25.66 -8.77 -43.85
C THR A 915 26.23 -9.19 -45.21
N PRO A 916 25.36 -9.40 -46.22
CA PRO A 916 25.81 -9.62 -47.59
C PRO A 916 26.35 -8.35 -48.25
N ASP A 917 26.14 -7.17 -47.65
CA ASP A 917 26.71 -5.92 -48.15
C ASP A 917 28.21 -5.87 -47.84
N GLN A 918 29.01 -6.21 -48.85
CA GLN A 918 30.45 -6.18 -48.75
C GLN A 918 30.99 -4.81 -48.29
N SER A 919 30.33 -3.69 -48.60
CA SER A 919 30.83 -2.35 -48.21
C SER A 919 30.94 -2.19 -46.68
N LEU A 920 30.17 -2.97 -45.93
CA LEU A 920 30.14 -2.97 -44.47
C LEU A 920 31.09 -3.99 -43.83
N TRP A 921 31.73 -4.87 -44.63
CA TRP A 921 32.67 -5.87 -44.15
C TRP A 921 33.88 -5.25 -43.44
N SER A 922 34.38 -5.95 -42.43
CA SER A 922 35.52 -5.52 -41.63
C SER A 922 36.79 -6.17 -42.15
N HIS A 923 37.78 -5.35 -42.52
CA HIS A 923 39.12 -5.82 -42.84
C HIS A 923 39.79 -6.30 -41.56
N CYS A 924 40.17 -7.58 -41.51
CA CYS A 924 40.56 -8.24 -40.28
C CYS A 924 41.75 -9.18 -40.46
N LEU A 925 42.34 -9.59 -39.34
CA LEU A 925 43.35 -10.64 -39.30
C LEU A 925 42.71 -12.02 -39.16
N VAL A 926 43.34 -13.00 -39.79
CA VAL A 926 43.02 -14.42 -39.65
C VAL A 926 44.04 -15.09 -38.72
N LEU A 927 43.55 -15.75 -37.67
CA LEU A 927 44.37 -16.45 -36.68
C LEU A 927 44.50 -17.93 -37.04
N GLU A 928 45.70 -18.48 -36.89
CA GLU A 928 45.93 -19.91 -36.99
C GLU A 928 45.35 -20.62 -35.75
N THR A 929 44.54 -21.66 -35.93
CA THR A 929 43.95 -22.43 -34.82
C THR A 929 44.40 -23.89 -34.76
N CYS A 930 45.24 -24.33 -35.71
CA CYS A 930 45.89 -25.63 -35.68
C CYS A 930 46.74 -25.78 -34.39
N PRO A 931 46.53 -26.83 -33.58
CA PRO A 931 47.29 -27.05 -32.34
C PRO A 931 48.74 -27.41 -32.63
N GLU A 932 48.92 -28.20 -33.68
CA GLU A 932 50.21 -28.73 -34.07
C GLU A 932 50.87 -27.79 -35.08
N LYS A 933 51.81 -26.97 -34.58
CA LYS A 933 52.56 -26.00 -35.39
C LYS A 933 53.23 -26.62 -36.62
N THR A 934 53.59 -27.91 -36.59
CA THR A 934 54.26 -28.57 -37.74
C THR A 934 53.28 -28.98 -38.84
N LEU A 935 51.99 -29.02 -38.54
CA LEU A 935 50.92 -29.33 -39.49
C LEU A 935 50.27 -28.06 -40.04
N SER A 936 50.49 -26.92 -39.39
CA SER A 936 49.96 -25.64 -39.83
C SER A 936 50.72 -25.06 -41.02
N GLU A 937 50.01 -24.25 -41.81
CA GLU A 937 50.59 -23.56 -42.95
C GLU A 937 51.73 -22.62 -42.54
N GLY A 938 52.89 -22.77 -43.18
CA GLY A 938 54.08 -21.98 -42.88
C GLY A 938 54.64 -22.19 -41.47
N ASN A 939 54.24 -23.25 -40.77
CA ASN A 939 54.52 -23.50 -39.36
C ASN A 939 54.12 -22.30 -38.45
N ALA A 940 52.93 -21.75 -38.66
CA ALA A 940 52.36 -20.73 -37.80
C ALA A 940 51.92 -21.35 -36.45
N PRO A 941 52.36 -20.86 -35.28
CA PRO A 941 51.83 -21.35 -34.01
C PRO A 941 50.33 -21.07 -33.86
N LYS A 942 49.62 -21.90 -33.09
CA LYS A 942 48.22 -21.63 -32.68
C LYS A 942 48.11 -20.21 -32.09
N MET A 943 47.04 -19.52 -32.43
CA MET A 943 46.75 -18.13 -32.07
C MET A 943 47.75 -17.10 -32.63
N SER A 944 48.58 -17.45 -33.61
CA SER A 944 49.37 -16.46 -34.36
C SER A 944 48.67 -16.07 -35.65
N ILE A 945 49.15 -15.01 -36.31
CA ILE A 945 48.61 -14.61 -37.62
C ILE A 945 48.93 -15.69 -38.65
N ARG A 946 47.94 -16.07 -39.46
CA ARG A 946 48.10 -17.01 -40.57
C ARG A 946 49.24 -16.59 -41.51
N LYS A 947 50.02 -17.57 -41.97
CA LYS A 947 51.09 -17.37 -42.96
C LYS A 947 50.63 -17.65 -44.39
N HIS A 948 49.42 -17.24 -44.72
CA HIS A 948 48.85 -17.29 -46.07
C HIS A 948 48.86 -15.90 -46.69
N ALA A 949 48.84 -15.83 -48.02
CA ALA A 949 48.60 -14.59 -48.75
C ALA A 949 47.27 -13.94 -48.32
N SER A 950 47.28 -12.63 -48.08
CA SER A 950 46.06 -11.89 -47.74
C SER A 950 45.03 -11.95 -48.86
N MET A 951 43.76 -11.96 -48.50
CA MET A 951 42.65 -12.01 -49.44
C MET A 951 42.09 -10.60 -49.72
N ASN A 952 41.98 -10.25 -51.00
CA ASN A 952 41.26 -9.09 -51.48
C ASN A 952 39.75 -9.29 -51.32
N LYS A 953 39.00 -8.19 -51.30
CA LYS A 953 37.55 -8.19 -51.12
C LYS A 953 36.77 -8.92 -52.22
N ASP A 954 37.37 -9.08 -53.40
CA ASP A 954 36.83 -9.83 -54.53
C ASP A 954 37.10 -11.36 -54.44
N GLY A 955 37.75 -11.82 -53.38
CA GLY A 955 38.11 -13.23 -53.16
C GLY A 955 39.44 -13.65 -53.81
N THR A 956 40.20 -12.73 -54.41
CA THR A 956 41.54 -13.03 -54.96
C THR A 956 42.64 -12.88 -53.91
N TYR A 957 43.73 -13.63 -54.02
CA TYR A 957 44.87 -13.51 -53.10
C TYR A 957 45.91 -12.49 -53.57
N MET A 958 46.46 -11.74 -52.64
CA MET A 958 47.61 -10.85 -52.87
C MET A 958 48.89 -11.66 -53.09
N THR A 959 49.88 -11.05 -53.75
CA THR A 959 51.24 -11.61 -53.75
C THR A 959 51.92 -11.27 -52.43
N ILE A 960 52.48 -12.26 -51.72
CA ILE A 960 53.23 -12.05 -50.48
C ILE A 960 54.48 -11.19 -50.75
N ASP A 961 54.58 -10.05 -50.06
CA ASP A 961 55.77 -9.20 -49.99
C ASP A 961 56.26 -9.12 -48.55
N THR A 962 57.49 -9.57 -48.30
CA THR A 962 58.10 -9.56 -46.96
C THR A 962 58.33 -8.17 -46.39
N ASN A 963 58.26 -7.11 -47.20
CA ASN A 963 58.36 -5.72 -46.75
C ASN A 963 57.00 -5.07 -46.46
N ASP A 964 55.90 -5.71 -46.87
CA ASP A 964 54.54 -5.23 -46.61
C ASP A 964 53.76 -6.26 -45.76
N PRO A 965 53.63 -6.02 -44.44
CA PRO A 965 52.96 -6.93 -43.54
C PRO A 965 51.46 -7.08 -43.82
N MET A 966 50.85 -6.26 -44.68
CA MET A 966 49.44 -6.34 -45.10
C MET A 966 49.20 -7.43 -46.15
N THR A 967 50.24 -7.88 -46.86
CA THR A 967 50.12 -8.91 -47.92
C THR A 967 50.00 -10.34 -47.38
N THR A 968 50.10 -10.52 -46.06
CA THR A 968 50.01 -11.83 -45.39
C THR A 968 49.03 -11.77 -44.21
N GLY A 969 48.12 -12.75 -44.12
CA GLY A 969 47.29 -12.99 -42.94
C GLY A 969 46.07 -12.08 -42.77
N TYR A 970 45.76 -11.21 -43.74
CA TYR A 970 44.54 -10.40 -43.75
C TYR A 970 43.42 -11.01 -44.59
N SER A 971 42.18 -10.76 -44.17
CA SER A 971 40.96 -11.14 -44.88
C SER A 971 39.82 -10.16 -44.56
N TRP A 972 38.61 -10.49 -44.98
CA TRP A 972 37.40 -9.71 -44.75
C TRP A 972 36.38 -10.53 -43.96
N PHE A 973 36.10 -10.11 -42.73
CA PHE A 973 34.99 -10.65 -41.95
C PHE A 973 33.68 -10.10 -42.53
N PRO A 974 32.68 -10.95 -42.81
CA PRO A 974 31.46 -10.57 -43.53
C PRO A 974 30.44 -9.85 -42.62
N GLY A 975 30.89 -8.78 -41.98
CA GLY A 975 30.17 -8.09 -40.94
C GLY A 975 30.99 -7.06 -40.16
N TYR A 976 30.42 -6.54 -39.08
CA TYR A 976 31.06 -5.58 -38.17
C TYR A 976 30.50 -5.69 -36.76
N ALA A 977 31.20 -5.09 -35.79
CA ALA A 977 30.74 -4.96 -34.41
C ALA A 977 30.84 -3.51 -33.93
N VAL A 978 29.91 -3.11 -33.06
CA VAL A 978 29.81 -1.78 -32.47
C VAL A 978 29.68 -1.90 -30.96
N ASN A 979 30.43 -1.05 -30.23
CA ASN A 979 30.27 -0.86 -28.80
C ASN A 979 29.09 0.08 -28.54
N LEU A 980 28.07 -0.43 -27.83
CA LEU A 980 26.84 0.30 -27.53
C LEU A 980 27.03 1.37 -26.45
N GLU A 981 28.08 1.28 -25.62
CA GLU A 981 28.29 2.19 -24.50
C GLU A 981 28.93 3.52 -24.89
N ASN A 982 29.79 3.51 -25.91
CA ASN A 982 30.61 4.68 -26.28
C ASN A 982 30.65 4.98 -27.79
N GLY A 983 29.91 4.24 -28.62
CA GLY A 983 29.78 4.52 -30.05
C GLY A 983 31.06 4.26 -30.86
N GLU A 984 31.80 3.20 -30.54
CA GLU A 984 32.99 2.79 -31.29
C GLU A 984 32.71 1.59 -32.20
N ARG A 985 33.20 1.62 -33.45
CA ARG A 985 33.34 0.40 -34.26
C ARG A 985 34.50 -0.42 -33.69
N LEU A 986 34.33 -1.73 -33.62
CA LEU A 986 35.28 -2.63 -32.97
C LEU A 986 36.07 -3.46 -34.00
N ASN A 987 37.32 -3.78 -33.67
CA ASN A 987 38.08 -4.79 -34.40
C ASN A 987 37.47 -6.19 -34.16
N ILE A 988 37.32 -6.95 -35.24
CA ILE A 988 36.96 -8.36 -35.23
C ILE A 988 38.11 -9.16 -35.85
N MET A 989 38.35 -10.37 -35.36
CA MET A 989 39.22 -11.36 -36.00
C MET A 989 38.45 -12.67 -36.13
N PHE A 990 38.89 -13.54 -37.03
CA PHE A 990 38.46 -14.93 -37.02
C PHE A 990 39.63 -15.91 -37.09
N GLY A 991 39.44 -17.12 -36.55
CA GLY A 991 40.39 -18.22 -36.66
C GLY A 991 40.08 -19.14 -37.84
N GLU A 992 41.02 -19.97 -38.25
CA GLU A 992 40.79 -21.16 -39.09
C GLU A 992 41.94 -22.16 -38.87
N ASP A 993 41.67 -23.45 -39.02
CA ASP A 993 42.68 -24.51 -38.89
C ASP A 993 43.24 -24.88 -40.27
N SER A 994 44.48 -24.46 -40.59
CA SER A 994 45.09 -24.69 -41.92
C SER A 994 45.20 -26.15 -42.33
N ARG A 995 45.23 -27.05 -41.35
CA ARG A 995 45.35 -28.50 -41.58
C ARG A 995 44.03 -29.08 -42.10
N ASP A 996 42.89 -28.51 -41.70
CA ASP A 996 41.56 -29.08 -41.93
C ASP A 996 40.92 -28.56 -43.22
N VAL A 997 41.60 -28.82 -44.35
CA VAL A 997 41.18 -28.38 -45.70
C VAL A 997 39.74 -28.81 -46.05
N THR A 998 39.29 -29.98 -45.55
CA THR A 998 37.92 -30.47 -45.80
C THR A 998 36.84 -29.73 -45.00
N GLU A 999 37.24 -28.94 -44.02
CA GLU A 999 36.39 -28.06 -43.22
C GLU A 999 36.63 -26.58 -43.55
N ASN A 1000 37.16 -26.31 -44.75
CA ASN A 1000 37.48 -24.99 -45.30
C ASN A 1000 38.63 -24.22 -44.62
N GLY A 1001 39.37 -24.82 -43.69
CA GLY A 1001 40.32 -24.06 -42.87
C GLY A 1001 41.59 -23.52 -43.58
N SER A 1002 41.72 -23.66 -44.91
CA SER A 1002 42.89 -23.26 -45.68
C SER A 1002 42.62 -22.23 -46.78
N ASP A 1003 41.50 -21.49 -46.72
CA ASP A 1003 41.07 -20.59 -47.80
C ASP A 1003 41.02 -19.10 -47.41
N MET A 1004 41.30 -18.74 -46.15
CA MET A 1004 41.22 -17.38 -45.60
C MET A 1004 39.80 -16.79 -45.62
N ILE A 1005 38.74 -17.60 -45.74
CA ILE A 1005 37.35 -17.15 -45.75
C ILE A 1005 36.68 -17.60 -44.45
N TRP A 1006 35.92 -16.73 -43.80
CA TRP A 1006 35.10 -17.16 -42.68
C TRP A 1006 33.87 -17.95 -43.18
N ASN A 1007 33.97 -19.27 -43.24
CA ASN A 1007 32.94 -20.18 -43.80
C ASN A 1007 32.81 -21.51 -43.01
N PRO A 1008 32.48 -21.46 -41.70
CA PRO A 1008 32.39 -22.66 -40.86
C PRO A 1008 31.47 -23.74 -41.41
N THR A 1009 31.83 -25.00 -41.19
CA THR A 1009 30.94 -26.13 -41.51
C THR A 1009 29.97 -26.43 -40.37
N SER A 1010 29.09 -27.41 -40.55
CA SER A 1010 28.09 -27.82 -39.54
C SER A 1010 28.59 -28.96 -38.63
N LYS A 1011 29.89 -29.31 -38.66
CA LYS A 1011 30.42 -30.53 -38.03
C LYS A 1011 31.11 -30.24 -36.70
N TYR A 1012 30.72 -30.99 -35.67
CA TYR A 1012 31.39 -31.01 -34.37
C TYR A 1012 32.63 -31.90 -34.40
N PHE A 1013 32.46 -33.13 -34.90
CA PHE A 1013 33.50 -34.17 -34.92
C PHE A 1013 33.65 -34.78 -36.31
N SER A 1014 34.82 -35.34 -36.58
CA SER A 1014 35.09 -36.16 -37.76
C SER A 1014 34.48 -37.55 -37.60
N SER A 1015 34.43 -38.33 -38.69
CA SER A 1015 33.96 -39.72 -38.65
C SER A 1015 34.82 -40.64 -37.78
N THR A 1016 36.03 -40.20 -37.39
CA THR A 1016 36.95 -40.93 -36.51
C THR A 1016 36.98 -40.38 -35.08
N GLY A 1017 36.10 -39.42 -34.75
CA GLY A 1017 36.00 -38.81 -33.42
C GLY A 1017 36.96 -37.64 -33.17
N GLU A 1018 37.65 -37.13 -34.20
CA GLU A 1018 38.49 -35.93 -34.07
C GLU A 1018 37.62 -34.68 -33.93
N VAL A 1019 38.01 -33.76 -33.05
CA VAL A 1019 37.30 -32.50 -32.77
C VAL A 1019 37.54 -31.50 -33.92
N LEU A 1020 36.51 -31.25 -34.74
CA LEU A 1020 36.56 -30.40 -35.94
C LEU A 1020 36.00 -28.99 -35.71
N LEU A 1021 34.90 -28.88 -34.96
CA LEU A 1021 34.29 -27.61 -34.53
C LEU A 1021 34.11 -26.59 -35.67
N GLY A 1022 33.58 -27.05 -36.79
CA GLY A 1022 33.34 -26.22 -37.97
C GLY A 1022 34.61 -25.74 -38.68
N GLY A 1023 35.74 -26.45 -38.57
CA GLY A 1023 37.03 -25.99 -39.07
C GLY A 1023 37.70 -24.94 -38.19
N ARG A 1024 37.18 -24.76 -36.96
CA ARG A 1024 37.67 -23.84 -35.93
C ARG A 1024 37.66 -22.37 -36.36
N HIS A 1025 36.58 -22.00 -37.04
CA HIS A 1025 36.33 -20.64 -37.52
C HIS A 1025 35.92 -19.65 -36.41
N TYR A 1026 36.67 -19.64 -35.30
CA TYR A 1026 36.34 -18.91 -34.09
C TYR A 1026 36.24 -17.40 -34.36
N ILE A 1027 35.29 -16.73 -33.73
CA ILE A 1027 35.15 -15.28 -33.82
C ILE A 1027 35.70 -14.64 -32.56
N TYR A 1028 36.43 -13.53 -32.73
CA TYR A 1028 36.94 -12.72 -31.64
C TYR A 1028 36.52 -11.27 -31.80
N VAL A 1029 35.69 -10.76 -30.88
CA VAL A 1029 35.33 -9.35 -30.83
C VAL A 1029 36.26 -8.63 -29.86
N SER A 1030 37.08 -7.72 -30.37
CA SER A 1030 38.04 -6.95 -29.58
C SER A 1030 37.42 -5.67 -29.05
N ARG A 1031 37.83 -5.24 -27.85
CA ARG A 1031 37.51 -3.94 -27.25
C ARG A 1031 38.39 -2.80 -27.79
N THR A 1032 39.09 -3.06 -28.89
CA THR A 1032 39.90 -2.05 -29.58
C THR A 1032 39.08 -1.41 -30.69
N ARG A 1033 39.19 -0.08 -30.79
CA ARG A 1033 38.58 0.67 -31.89
C ARG A 1033 39.08 0.14 -33.22
N TYR A 1034 38.16 0.03 -34.18
CA TYR A 1034 38.42 -0.46 -35.52
C TYR A 1034 39.48 0.40 -36.21
N ASP A 1035 40.62 -0.22 -36.50
CA ASP A 1035 41.78 0.36 -37.18
C ASP A 1035 42.30 -0.61 -38.24
N GLU A 1036 41.38 -1.41 -38.81
CA GLU A 1036 41.68 -2.52 -39.72
C GLU A 1036 42.68 -3.52 -39.11
N CYS A 1037 42.51 -3.80 -37.82
CA CYS A 1037 43.39 -4.65 -37.01
C CYS A 1037 44.87 -4.23 -36.98
N ASN A 1038 45.22 -2.97 -37.29
CA ASN A 1038 46.61 -2.50 -37.24
C ASN A 1038 47.23 -2.62 -35.84
N TYR A 1039 46.51 -2.22 -34.79
CA TYR A 1039 46.95 -2.39 -33.40
C TYR A 1039 47.24 -3.87 -33.07
N ILE A 1040 46.35 -4.76 -33.51
CA ILE A 1040 46.45 -6.19 -33.27
C ILE A 1040 47.67 -6.76 -33.99
N ARG A 1041 47.87 -6.40 -35.27
CA ARG A 1041 49.00 -6.83 -36.10
C ARG A 1041 50.34 -6.53 -35.44
N GLN A 1042 50.50 -5.32 -34.94
CA GLN A 1042 51.72 -4.87 -34.26
C GLN A 1042 52.01 -5.69 -33.00
N ASN A 1043 50.96 -6.13 -32.30
CA ASN A 1043 51.08 -6.84 -31.03
C ASN A 1043 51.09 -8.39 -31.16
N LEU A 1044 50.82 -8.94 -32.35
CA LEU A 1044 50.98 -10.38 -32.66
C LEU A 1044 52.25 -10.67 -33.49
N THR A 1045 53.32 -9.90 -33.24
CA THR A 1045 54.60 -10.09 -33.92
C THR A 1045 55.36 -11.28 -33.32
N PRO A 1046 55.79 -12.28 -34.13
CA PRO A 1046 56.58 -13.41 -33.64
C PRO A 1046 57.98 -13.01 -33.17
N LEU A 1047 58.56 -13.79 -32.25
CA LEU A 1047 59.96 -13.70 -31.85
C LEU A 1047 60.88 -14.11 -33.00
N THR A 1048 61.88 -13.27 -33.27
CA THR A 1048 62.91 -13.53 -34.28
C THR A 1048 63.64 -14.85 -33.98
N GLY A 1049 63.60 -15.78 -34.94
CA GLY A 1049 64.33 -17.06 -34.88
C GLY A 1049 63.54 -18.26 -34.36
N THR A 1050 62.48 -18.07 -33.56
CA THR A 1050 61.62 -19.18 -33.07
C THR A 1050 60.25 -19.23 -33.75
N GLY A 1051 59.77 -18.07 -34.23
CA GLY A 1051 58.44 -17.94 -34.83
C GLY A 1051 57.29 -18.05 -33.82
N GLU A 1052 57.59 -18.17 -32.52
CA GLU A 1052 56.61 -18.15 -31.43
C GLU A 1052 56.14 -16.72 -31.12
N LEU A 1053 54.94 -16.58 -30.55
CA LEU A 1053 54.47 -15.28 -30.08
C LEU A 1053 55.31 -14.78 -28.90
N ASN A 1054 55.60 -13.48 -28.87
CA ASN A 1054 56.16 -12.86 -27.67
C ASN A 1054 55.06 -12.77 -26.60
N PRO A 1055 55.17 -13.47 -25.46
CA PRO A 1055 54.04 -13.60 -24.55
C PRO A 1055 53.64 -12.27 -23.88
N VAL A 1056 54.59 -11.36 -23.67
CA VAL A 1056 54.32 -10.04 -23.06
C VAL A 1056 53.59 -9.13 -24.03
N ILE A 1057 53.96 -9.18 -25.32
CA ILE A 1057 53.37 -8.32 -26.35
C ILE A 1057 52.01 -8.88 -26.80
N ALA A 1058 51.92 -10.19 -27.06
CA ALA A 1058 50.68 -10.86 -27.48
C ALA A 1058 49.56 -10.74 -26.42
N ALA A 1059 49.92 -10.70 -25.13
CA ALA A 1059 48.97 -10.43 -24.06
C ALA A 1059 48.19 -9.11 -24.26
N ASN A 1060 48.76 -8.10 -24.93
CA ASN A 1060 48.07 -6.83 -25.21
C ASN A 1060 46.87 -6.98 -26.17
N VAL A 1061 46.85 -8.02 -27.00
CA VAL A 1061 45.72 -8.36 -27.86
C VAL A 1061 44.71 -9.19 -27.09
N TYR A 1062 45.15 -10.34 -26.57
CA TYR A 1062 44.26 -11.34 -25.97
C TYR A 1062 43.55 -10.85 -24.71
N LYS A 1063 44.18 -10.01 -23.89
CA LYS A 1063 43.51 -9.39 -22.73
C LYS A 1063 42.41 -8.40 -23.12
N LYS A 1064 42.37 -7.96 -24.39
CA LYS A 1064 41.40 -6.99 -24.92
C LYS A 1064 40.27 -7.64 -25.74
N ILE A 1065 40.25 -8.95 -25.91
CA ILE A 1065 39.10 -9.64 -26.50
C ILE A 1065 37.97 -9.64 -25.47
N ALA A 1066 36.78 -9.19 -25.88
CA ALA A 1066 35.58 -9.24 -25.03
C ALA A 1066 34.86 -10.57 -25.21
N TRP A 1067 34.41 -10.82 -26.44
CA TRP A 1067 33.50 -11.91 -26.76
C TRP A 1067 34.14 -12.89 -27.74
N VAL A 1068 33.83 -14.16 -27.53
CA VAL A 1068 34.27 -15.28 -28.37
C VAL A 1068 33.04 -16.09 -28.78
N SER A 1069 33.06 -16.60 -29.99
CA SER A 1069 32.11 -17.61 -30.46
C SER A 1069 32.83 -18.70 -31.23
N MET A 1070 32.29 -19.92 -31.17
CA MET A 1070 32.72 -21.06 -31.96
C MET A 1070 31.60 -21.38 -32.96
N PRO A 1071 31.51 -20.65 -34.08
CA PRO A 1071 30.33 -20.67 -34.95
C PRO A 1071 30.26 -21.93 -35.80
N LEU A 1072 29.03 -22.34 -36.10
CA LEU A 1072 28.69 -23.37 -37.08
C LEU A 1072 27.65 -22.82 -38.06
N ILE A 1073 27.56 -23.45 -39.23
CA ILE A 1073 26.38 -23.28 -40.08
C ILE A 1073 25.32 -24.34 -39.72
N ASN A 1074 24.04 -23.94 -39.67
CA ASN A 1074 22.95 -24.88 -39.44
C ASN A 1074 22.84 -25.91 -40.56
N GLN A 1075 22.47 -27.15 -40.22
CA GLN A 1075 22.31 -28.21 -41.21
C GLN A 1075 21.30 -27.81 -42.30
N GLY A 1076 21.66 -28.03 -43.56
CA GLY A 1076 20.84 -27.68 -44.72
C GLY A 1076 21.08 -26.27 -45.29
N TYR A 1077 21.89 -25.44 -44.63
CA TYR A 1077 22.34 -24.16 -45.16
C TYR A 1077 23.73 -24.26 -45.79
N GLN A 1078 24.01 -23.35 -46.72
CA GLN A 1078 25.33 -23.18 -47.35
C GLN A 1078 25.62 -21.68 -47.47
N PHE A 1079 26.89 -21.32 -47.34
CA PHE A 1079 27.35 -19.98 -47.66
C PHE A 1079 27.20 -19.68 -49.15
N LEU A 1080 26.93 -18.42 -49.48
CA LEU A 1080 26.96 -17.92 -50.85
C LEU A 1080 28.42 -17.77 -51.32
N PRO A 1081 28.69 -17.69 -52.63
CA PRO A 1081 29.98 -17.26 -53.12
C PRO A 1081 30.39 -15.90 -52.53
N VAL A 1082 31.69 -15.66 -52.34
CA VAL A 1082 32.20 -14.36 -51.85
C VAL A 1082 31.70 -13.21 -52.72
N SER A 1083 31.66 -13.39 -54.06
CA SER A 1083 31.12 -12.42 -55.03
C SER A 1083 29.67 -12.02 -54.79
N ASP A 1084 28.90 -12.88 -54.12
CA ASP A 1084 27.47 -12.73 -53.88
C ASP A 1084 27.19 -12.31 -52.42
N GLY A 1085 28.24 -11.94 -51.68
CA GLY A 1085 28.13 -11.40 -50.32
C GLY A 1085 28.22 -12.45 -49.21
N LEU A 1086 28.55 -13.72 -49.50
CA LEU A 1086 28.83 -14.82 -48.55
C LEU A 1086 27.67 -15.22 -47.60
N ILE A 1087 27.04 -14.26 -46.93
CA ILE A 1087 26.00 -14.40 -45.91
C ILE A 1087 24.61 -14.59 -46.54
N PRO A 1088 23.86 -15.66 -46.19
CA PRO A 1088 22.54 -15.94 -46.78
C PRO A 1088 21.44 -14.91 -46.49
N THR A 1089 21.46 -14.31 -45.31
CA THR A 1089 20.59 -13.20 -44.88
C THR A 1089 21.30 -12.41 -43.81
N GLU A 1090 21.06 -11.10 -43.77
CA GLU A 1090 21.55 -10.26 -42.69
C GLU A 1090 21.08 -10.79 -41.33
N THR A 1091 22.02 -10.87 -40.39
CA THR A 1091 21.81 -11.39 -39.04
C THR A 1091 22.43 -10.42 -38.04
N THR A 1092 21.66 -10.01 -37.04
CA THR A 1092 22.10 -9.12 -35.97
C THR A 1092 22.13 -9.88 -34.65
N ILE A 1093 23.22 -9.72 -33.90
CA ILE A 1093 23.41 -10.25 -32.56
C ILE A 1093 23.58 -9.08 -31.59
N TYR A 1094 22.90 -9.14 -30.45
CA TYR A 1094 23.14 -8.28 -29.29
C TYR A 1094 23.66 -9.12 -28.12
N ILE A 1095 24.66 -8.59 -27.43
CA ILE A 1095 25.09 -9.08 -26.11
C ILE A 1095 25.29 -7.86 -25.23
N LYS A 1096 24.53 -7.76 -24.14
CA LYS A 1096 24.47 -6.55 -23.30
C LYS A 1096 24.82 -6.86 -21.86
N VAL A 1097 25.60 -5.96 -21.26
CA VAL A 1097 26.11 -6.08 -19.89
C VAL A 1097 25.90 -4.78 -19.12
N ALA A 1098 25.77 -4.91 -17.80
CA ALA A 1098 25.65 -3.80 -16.87
C ALA A 1098 26.99 -3.09 -16.71
N LYS A 1099 26.97 -1.77 -16.70
CA LYS A 1099 28.12 -0.92 -16.46
C LYS A 1099 27.81 0.21 -15.49
N PRO A 1100 28.63 0.37 -14.44
CA PRO A 1100 28.50 1.51 -13.55
C PRO A 1100 28.72 2.81 -14.31
N TYR A 1101 28.00 3.85 -13.91
CA TYR A 1101 28.29 5.20 -14.35
C TYR A 1101 29.69 5.61 -13.91
N GLN A 1102 30.48 6.07 -14.88
CA GLN A 1102 31.87 6.48 -14.73
C GLN A 1102 32.11 7.80 -15.46
N MET A 1103 33.08 8.57 -14.96
CA MET A 1103 33.56 9.75 -15.66
C MET A 1103 34.23 9.34 -16.99
N TYR A 1104 33.90 10.01 -18.09
CA TYR A 1104 34.48 9.77 -19.41
C TYR A 1104 34.37 11.00 -20.30
N HIS A 1105 35.45 11.32 -20.99
CA HIS A 1105 35.51 12.44 -21.93
C HIS A 1105 35.39 11.97 -23.37
N THR A 1106 34.57 12.66 -24.15
CA THR A 1106 34.31 12.36 -25.56
C THR A 1106 35.26 13.09 -26.52
N GLY A 1107 36.05 14.06 -26.02
CA GLY A 1107 37.06 14.80 -26.77
C GLY A 1107 36.64 16.21 -27.26
N ASN A 1108 35.43 16.66 -26.95
CA ASN A 1108 34.99 18.06 -27.11
C ASN A 1108 35.61 18.97 -26.04
N PRO A 1109 35.61 20.31 -26.19
CA PRO A 1109 36.07 21.22 -25.13
C PRO A 1109 35.37 20.86 -23.81
N GLU A 1110 36.14 20.71 -22.73
CA GLU A 1110 35.66 20.29 -21.41
C GLU A 1110 34.49 21.19 -20.96
N THR A 1111 33.28 20.63 -20.87
CA THR A 1111 32.08 21.39 -20.44
C THR A 1111 31.54 20.90 -19.10
N ASN A 1112 31.72 19.62 -18.74
CA ASN A 1112 31.18 19.03 -17.51
C ASN A 1112 32.15 18.06 -16.80
N ASN A 1113 33.48 18.30 -16.91
CA ASN A 1113 34.53 17.52 -16.25
C ASN A 1113 34.44 15.99 -16.47
N GLY A 1114 33.76 15.54 -17.53
CA GLY A 1114 33.59 14.12 -17.83
C GLY A 1114 32.50 13.42 -17.01
N TYR A 1115 31.75 14.12 -16.15
CA TYR A 1115 30.61 13.51 -15.47
C TYR A 1115 29.52 13.07 -16.46
N PRO A 1116 28.76 12.01 -16.17
CA PRO A 1116 27.61 11.61 -16.98
C PRO A 1116 26.69 12.79 -17.27
N ARG A 1117 26.55 13.08 -18.57
CA ARG A 1117 25.75 14.17 -19.10
C ARG A 1117 25.05 13.71 -20.36
N TYR A 1118 23.73 13.90 -20.38
CA TYR A 1118 22.86 13.46 -21.45
C TYR A 1118 21.93 14.60 -21.86
N THR A 1119 21.70 14.73 -23.16
CA THR A 1119 20.71 15.68 -23.69
C THR A 1119 19.63 14.93 -24.47
N PHE A 1120 18.42 15.47 -24.49
CA PHE A 1120 17.32 14.93 -25.28
C PHE A 1120 16.30 16.02 -25.60
N SER A 1121 15.45 15.77 -26.60
CA SER A 1121 14.36 16.67 -26.97
C SER A 1121 13.03 15.92 -26.92
N THR A 1122 11.99 16.61 -26.49
CA THR A 1122 10.61 16.10 -26.41
C THR A 1122 9.70 16.70 -27.48
N LYS A 1123 10.24 17.55 -28.37
CA LYS A 1123 9.48 18.23 -29.43
C LYS A 1123 8.67 17.30 -30.34
N GLU A 1124 9.22 16.14 -30.68
CA GLU A 1124 8.54 15.15 -31.52
C GLU A 1124 7.53 14.30 -30.74
N MET A 1125 7.58 14.34 -29.40
CA MET A 1125 6.72 13.57 -28.49
C MET A 1125 5.59 14.40 -27.89
N ALA A 1126 5.74 15.72 -27.91
CA ALA A 1126 4.85 16.69 -27.28
C ALA A 1126 3.41 16.58 -27.77
N ALA A 1127 2.46 16.71 -26.84
CA ALA A 1127 1.05 16.81 -27.19
C ALA A 1127 0.75 18.15 -27.86
N VAL A 1128 -0.03 18.12 -28.95
CA VAL A 1128 -0.53 19.33 -29.62
C VAL A 1128 -1.98 19.56 -29.19
N LYS A 1129 -2.24 20.71 -28.59
CA LYS A 1129 -3.57 21.13 -28.12
C LYS A 1129 -4.19 22.11 -29.12
N GLY A 1130 -5.51 22.03 -29.32
CA GLY A 1130 -6.24 22.91 -30.23
C GLY A 1130 -5.98 22.64 -31.73
N ASP A 1131 -5.61 21.41 -32.09
CA ASP A 1131 -5.44 21.04 -33.51
C ASP A 1131 -6.81 20.88 -34.20
N ALA A 1132 -7.10 21.79 -35.13
CA ALA A 1132 -8.40 21.86 -35.79
C ALA A 1132 -8.74 20.59 -36.59
N LEU A 1133 -7.77 19.98 -37.27
CA LEU A 1133 -7.99 18.77 -38.05
C LEU A 1133 -8.30 17.58 -37.15
N THR A 1134 -7.59 17.46 -36.03
CA THR A 1134 -7.85 16.44 -35.01
C THR A 1134 -9.25 16.62 -34.41
N ALA A 1135 -9.66 17.86 -34.09
CA ALA A 1135 -11.00 18.15 -33.61
C ALA A 1135 -12.09 17.79 -34.64
N GLU A 1136 -11.88 18.12 -35.92
CA GLU A 1136 -12.79 17.77 -37.01
C GLU A 1136 -12.90 16.24 -37.17
N ASN A 1137 -11.78 15.52 -37.19
CA ASN A 1137 -11.76 14.06 -37.29
C ASN A 1137 -12.39 13.39 -36.07
N ALA A 1138 -12.24 13.96 -34.87
CA ALA A 1138 -12.83 13.44 -33.66
C ALA A 1138 -14.37 13.44 -33.71
N MET A 1139 -15.00 14.35 -34.47
CA MET A 1139 -16.46 14.36 -34.68
C MET A 1139 -16.99 13.06 -35.29
N ASP A 1140 -16.18 12.35 -36.07
CA ASP A 1140 -16.59 11.08 -36.67
C ASP A 1140 -16.62 9.91 -35.68
N THR A 1141 -15.94 10.06 -34.55
CA THR A 1141 -15.94 9.08 -33.46
C THR A 1141 -17.14 9.25 -32.52
N ILE A 1142 -17.92 10.33 -32.65
CA ILE A 1142 -19.11 10.56 -31.83
C ILE A 1142 -20.11 9.44 -32.06
N ASN A 1143 -20.59 8.85 -30.97
CA ASN A 1143 -21.54 7.75 -31.01
C ASN A 1143 -22.55 7.83 -29.87
N ILE A 1144 -23.58 6.98 -29.91
CA ILE A 1144 -24.52 6.78 -28.80
C ILE A 1144 -24.54 5.31 -28.41
N VAL A 1145 -24.40 5.03 -27.12
CA VAL A 1145 -24.28 3.66 -26.58
C VAL A 1145 -25.18 3.44 -25.35
N PRO A 1146 -25.78 2.24 -25.19
CA PRO A 1146 -25.93 1.22 -26.23
C PRO A 1146 -26.86 1.71 -27.35
N ASN A 1147 -26.61 1.26 -28.58
CA ASN A 1147 -27.50 1.51 -29.72
C ASN A 1147 -27.56 0.24 -30.60
N PRO A 1148 -28.71 -0.45 -30.66
CA PRO A 1148 -29.99 -0.10 -30.02
C PRO A 1148 -29.98 -0.25 -28.49
N TYR A 1149 -30.78 0.56 -27.80
CA TYR A 1149 -31.11 0.37 -26.39
C TYR A 1149 -32.29 -0.61 -26.27
N PHE A 1150 -32.07 -1.75 -25.60
CA PHE A 1150 -33.06 -2.81 -25.44
C PHE A 1150 -33.46 -2.95 -23.97
N ALA A 1151 -34.26 -2.01 -23.45
CA ALA A 1151 -34.84 -2.09 -22.11
C ALA A 1151 -33.82 -2.30 -20.97
N TYR A 1152 -32.53 -2.09 -21.21
CA TYR A 1152 -31.44 -2.25 -20.25
C TYR A 1152 -30.17 -1.62 -20.81
N SER A 1153 -29.35 -1.08 -19.91
CA SER A 1153 -28.02 -0.57 -20.18
C SER A 1153 -27.12 -0.84 -18.98
N SER A 1154 -25.86 -1.21 -19.23
CA SER A 1154 -24.88 -1.44 -18.15
C SER A 1154 -24.51 -0.17 -17.38
N TYR A 1155 -24.99 1.01 -17.81
CA TYR A 1155 -24.78 2.28 -17.13
C TYR A 1155 -25.86 2.60 -16.08
N GLU A 1156 -26.91 1.78 -15.98
CA GLU A 1156 -28.05 2.00 -15.09
C GLU A 1156 -27.74 1.49 -13.69
N SER A 1157 -28.08 2.26 -12.65
CA SER A 1157 -27.85 1.87 -11.25
C SER A 1157 -29.08 1.26 -10.56
N SER A 1158 -30.25 1.31 -11.19
CA SER A 1158 -31.50 0.74 -10.67
C SER A 1158 -32.48 0.41 -11.79
N GLN A 1159 -33.55 -0.32 -11.48
CA GLN A 1159 -34.59 -0.66 -12.46
C GLN A 1159 -35.40 0.55 -12.97
N LEU A 1160 -35.31 1.69 -12.28
CA LEU A 1160 -36.00 2.94 -12.66
C LEU A 1160 -35.08 3.90 -13.43
N ASP A 1161 -33.77 3.64 -13.46
CA ASP A 1161 -32.80 4.38 -14.25
C ASP A 1161 -32.81 3.83 -15.68
N ASN A 1162 -33.08 4.68 -16.66
CA ASN A 1162 -32.91 4.35 -18.08
C ASN A 1162 -31.84 5.29 -18.63
N ARG A 1163 -30.72 4.74 -19.10
CA ARG A 1163 -29.56 5.58 -19.45
C ARG A 1163 -28.85 5.13 -20.71
N VAL A 1164 -28.67 6.09 -21.61
CA VAL A 1164 -27.76 5.99 -22.76
C VAL A 1164 -26.74 7.12 -22.70
N LYS A 1165 -25.60 6.91 -23.33
CA LYS A 1165 -24.50 7.87 -23.32
C LYS A 1165 -24.14 8.27 -24.74
N ILE A 1166 -24.02 9.57 -24.97
CA ILE A 1166 -23.44 10.13 -26.19
C ILE A 1166 -21.95 10.35 -25.91
N THR A 1167 -21.08 9.68 -26.68
CA THR A 1167 -19.65 9.55 -26.38
C THR A 1167 -18.79 10.35 -27.35
N ASN A 1168 -17.54 10.64 -26.95
CA ASN A 1168 -16.50 11.34 -27.72
C ASN A 1168 -16.92 12.76 -28.16
N LEU A 1169 -17.69 13.45 -27.31
CA LEU A 1169 -18.17 14.80 -27.58
C LEU A 1169 -17.04 15.84 -27.47
N PRO A 1170 -16.99 16.84 -28.36
CA PRO A 1170 -16.09 17.98 -28.23
C PRO A 1170 -16.40 18.82 -26.99
N VAL A 1171 -15.39 19.55 -26.51
CA VAL A 1171 -15.46 20.48 -25.36
C VAL A 1171 -16.67 21.41 -25.38
N LYS A 1172 -17.09 21.91 -26.54
CA LYS A 1172 -18.26 22.78 -26.67
C LYS A 1172 -19.16 22.34 -27.81
N CYS A 1173 -20.40 21.96 -27.49
CA CYS A 1173 -21.39 21.58 -28.50
C CYS A 1173 -22.82 21.69 -28.00
N THR A 1174 -23.75 21.83 -28.94
CA THR A 1174 -25.19 21.74 -28.72
C THR A 1174 -25.68 20.39 -29.23
N ILE A 1175 -26.35 19.62 -28.37
CA ILE A 1175 -26.97 18.35 -28.72
C ILE A 1175 -28.49 18.54 -28.77
N SER A 1176 -29.10 18.36 -29.93
CA SER A 1176 -30.56 18.41 -30.12
C SER A 1176 -31.11 17.05 -30.52
N ILE A 1177 -32.06 16.53 -29.74
CA ILE A 1177 -32.68 15.22 -29.95
C ILE A 1177 -34.08 15.43 -30.53
N PHE A 1178 -34.37 14.76 -31.65
CA PHE A 1178 -35.63 14.85 -32.38
C PHE A 1178 -36.29 13.48 -32.54
N SER A 1179 -37.61 13.45 -32.59
CA SER A 1179 -38.35 12.31 -33.15
C SER A 1179 -38.22 12.26 -34.69
N VAL A 1180 -38.62 11.15 -35.32
CA VAL A 1180 -38.54 10.98 -36.79
C VAL A 1180 -39.41 11.98 -37.56
N ASP A 1181 -40.50 12.45 -36.97
CA ASP A 1181 -41.38 13.50 -37.52
C ASP A 1181 -40.86 14.93 -37.25
N GLY A 1182 -39.68 15.08 -36.63
CA GLY A 1182 -38.98 16.36 -36.48
C GLY A 1182 -39.33 17.17 -35.22
N VAL A 1183 -40.03 16.58 -34.25
CA VAL A 1183 -40.35 17.25 -32.98
C VAL A 1183 -39.12 17.23 -32.08
N LEU A 1184 -38.76 18.38 -31.52
CA LEU A 1184 -37.68 18.49 -30.54
C LEU A 1184 -38.08 17.84 -29.22
N ILE A 1185 -37.35 16.80 -28.82
CA ILE A 1185 -37.56 16.03 -27.60
C ILE A 1185 -36.82 16.66 -26.42
N ARG A 1186 -35.53 16.96 -26.62
CA ARG A 1186 -34.65 17.55 -25.61
C ARG A 1186 -33.46 18.22 -26.29
N ARG A 1187 -32.91 19.25 -25.64
CA ARG A 1187 -31.66 19.89 -26.03
C ARG A 1187 -30.72 19.96 -24.83
N PHE A 1188 -29.44 19.75 -25.08
CA PHE A 1188 -28.36 19.96 -24.12
C PHE A 1188 -27.37 20.97 -24.70
N GLU A 1189 -26.97 21.93 -23.88
CA GLU A 1189 -25.84 22.82 -24.15
C GLU A 1189 -24.67 22.32 -23.31
N ARG A 1190 -23.55 21.99 -23.95
CA ARG A 1190 -22.38 21.43 -23.29
C ARG A 1190 -21.19 22.36 -23.49
N ASP A 1191 -20.55 22.71 -22.38
CA ASP A 1191 -19.29 23.47 -22.29
C ASP A 1191 -18.51 22.88 -21.12
N ASP A 1192 -17.78 21.80 -21.39
CA ASP A 1192 -17.12 20.97 -20.37
C ASP A 1192 -15.82 20.38 -20.95
N GLU A 1193 -14.69 20.65 -20.33
CA GLU A 1193 -13.37 20.15 -20.73
C GLU A 1193 -13.02 18.82 -20.05
N THR A 1194 -13.76 18.42 -19.02
CA THR A 1194 -13.40 17.31 -18.12
C THR A 1194 -14.00 15.96 -18.53
N ILE A 1195 -15.14 15.94 -19.22
CA ILE A 1195 -15.86 14.70 -19.57
C ILE A 1195 -16.27 14.70 -21.03
N THR A 1196 -15.69 13.83 -21.87
CA THR A 1196 -16.02 13.72 -23.31
C THR A 1196 -17.33 12.96 -23.61
N SER A 1197 -18.28 12.93 -22.67
CA SER A 1197 -19.56 12.23 -22.85
C SER A 1197 -20.74 12.98 -22.21
N LEU A 1198 -21.95 12.62 -22.61
CA LEU A 1198 -23.19 13.13 -22.03
C LEU A 1198 -24.18 11.99 -21.79
N ASP A 1199 -24.74 11.92 -20.58
CA ASP A 1199 -25.79 10.96 -20.22
C ASP A 1199 -27.16 11.51 -20.60
N TRP A 1200 -27.96 10.69 -21.29
CA TRP A 1200 -29.37 10.95 -21.51
C TRP A 1200 -30.21 9.89 -20.79
N ASP A 1201 -31.02 10.38 -19.85
CA ASP A 1201 -31.99 9.63 -19.03
C ASP A 1201 -33.23 9.10 -19.80
N LEU A 1202 -33.19 9.18 -21.14
CA LEU A 1202 -34.31 8.88 -22.04
C LEU A 1202 -35.61 9.63 -21.71
N LYS A 1203 -35.51 10.84 -21.12
CA LYS A 1203 -36.64 11.74 -20.88
C LYS A 1203 -36.61 12.95 -21.81
N ASN A 1204 -37.79 13.50 -22.09
CA ASN A 1204 -37.96 14.76 -22.79
C ASN A 1204 -37.68 15.97 -21.86
N SER A 1205 -37.81 17.19 -22.40
CA SER A 1205 -37.63 18.44 -21.65
C SER A 1205 -38.60 18.65 -20.48
N ALA A 1206 -39.72 17.93 -20.43
CA ALA A 1206 -40.68 17.95 -19.33
C ALA A 1206 -40.42 16.86 -18.27
N GLY A 1207 -39.32 16.10 -18.38
CA GLY A 1207 -39.00 15.01 -17.46
C GLY A 1207 -39.81 13.74 -17.68
N VAL A 1208 -40.53 13.62 -18.80
CA VAL A 1208 -41.35 12.45 -19.14
C VAL A 1208 -40.54 11.47 -20.00
N PRO A 1209 -40.54 10.15 -19.69
CA PRO A 1209 -39.89 9.15 -20.52
C PRO A 1209 -40.38 9.19 -21.97
N VAL A 1210 -39.47 9.03 -22.92
CA VAL A 1210 -39.82 8.98 -24.35
C VAL A 1210 -40.44 7.64 -24.74
N SER A 1211 -41.12 7.56 -25.88
CA SER A 1211 -41.70 6.29 -26.37
C SER A 1211 -40.62 5.40 -27.02
N SER A 1212 -40.86 4.08 -27.09
CA SER A 1212 -40.04 3.20 -27.92
C SER A 1212 -40.06 3.64 -29.39
N GLY A 1213 -38.89 3.77 -30.03
CA GLY A 1213 -38.81 4.28 -31.40
C GLY A 1213 -37.43 4.74 -31.82
N VAL A 1214 -37.36 5.30 -33.02
CA VAL A 1214 -36.14 5.90 -33.59
C VAL A 1214 -36.10 7.39 -33.25
N TYR A 1215 -34.91 7.88 -32.89
CA TYR A 1215 -34.63 9.29 -32.63
C TYR A 1215 -33.43 9.75 -33.47
N LEU A 1216 -33.44 11.02 -33.88
CA LEU A 1216 -32.34 11.68 -34.55
C LEU A 1216 -31.64 12.60 -33.54
N ILE A 1217 -30.33 12.47 -33.41
CA ILE A 1217 -29.53 13.30 -32.51
C ILE A 1217 -28.62 14.14 -33.39
N HIS A 1218 -28.83 15.45 -33.41
CA HIS A 1218 -27.98 16.41 -34.11
C HIS A 1218 -27.04 17.06 -33.10
N ILE A 1219 -25.75 16.94 -33.34
CA ILE A 1219 -24.68 17.57 -32.59
C ILE A 1219 -24.10 18.67 -33.45
N SER A 1220 -24.08 19.90 -32.95
CA SER A 1220 -23.46 21.06 -33.60
C SER A 1220 -22.36 21.59 -32.68
N ALA A 1221 -21.11 21.56 -33.16
CA ALA A 1221 -19.93 22.01 -32.44
C ALA A 1221 -19.39 23.28 -33.14
N PRO A 1222 -19.56 24.48 -32.54
CA PRO A 1222 -19.16 25.73 -33.17
C PRO A 1222 -17.69 25.76 -33.56
N GLY A 1223 -17.39 26.08 -34.83
CA GLY A 1223 -16.02 26.14 -35.34
C GLY A 1223 -15.36 24.78 -35.63
N ILE A 1224 -16.03 23.66 -35.35
CA ILE A 1224 -15.53 22.30 -35.60
C ILE A 1224 -16.39 21.62 -36.68
N GLY A 1225 -17.72 21.55 -36.51
CA GLY A 1225 -18.60 20.90 -37.48
C GLY A 1225 -19.92 20.39 -36.91
N GLU A 1226 -20.61 19.54 -37.67
CA GLU A 1226 -21.89 18.95 -37.26
C GLU A 1226 -21.90 17.43 -37.49
N LYS A 1227 -22.58 16.70 -36.60
CA LYS A 1227 -22.78 15.24 -36.71
C LYS A 1227 -24.24 14.90 -36.44
N THR A 1228 -24.80 13.95 -37.18
CA THR A 1228 -26.13 13.41 -36.91
C THR A 1228 -26.04 11.92 -36.64
N LEU A 1229 -26.61 11.48 -35.51
CA LEU A 1229 -26.74 10.07 -35.15
C LEU A 1229 -28.19 9.61 -35.25
N LYS A 1230 -28.36 8.30 -35.49
CA LYS A 1230 -29.65 7.61 -35.41
C LYS A 1230 -29.63 6.69 -34.20
N PHE A 1231 -30.56 6.88 -33.27
CA PHE A 1231 -30.72 6.06 -32.08
C PHE A 1231 -32.02 5.28 -32.16
N PHE A 1232 -32.01 4.01 -31.74
CA PHE A 1232 -33.23 3.23 -31.56
C PHE A 1232 -33.32 2.74 -30.13
N GLY A 1233 -34.40 3.10 -29.43
CA GLY A 1233 -34.64 2.70 -28.04
C GLY A 1233 -35.96 1.96 -27.87
N ILE A 1234 -35.93 0.86 -27.12
CA ILE A 1234 -37.11 0.13 -26.66
C ILE A 1234 -37.21 0.30 -25.14
N MET A 1235 -38.27 0.97 -24.70
CA MET A 1235 -38.55 1.27 -23.30
C MET A 1235 -39.31 0.11 -22.63
N ARG A 1236 -39.07 -0.06 -21.33
CA ARG A 1236 -39.82 -1.03 -20.50
C ARG A 1236 -41.19 -0.44 -20.12
N PRO A 1237 -42.24 -1.27 -19.99
CA PRO A 1237 -43.45 -0.85 -19.30
C PRO A 1237 -43.10 -0.49 -17.86
N THR A 1238 -43.58 0.64 -17.36
CA THR A 1238 -43.39 1.02 -15.96
C THR A 1238 -44.29 0.14 -15.09
N ASP A 1239 -43.72 -0.86 -14.41
CA ASP A 1239 -44.45 -1.68 -13.43
C ASP A 1239 -44.31 -1.04 -12.05
N LEU A 1240 -45.44 -0.57 -11.51
CA LEU A 1240 -45.52 0.07 -10.19
C LEU A 1240 -46.02 -0.92 -9.11
N ASN A 1241 -46.28 -2.18 -9.44
CA ASN A 1241 -46.94 -3.14 -8.54
C ASN A 1241 -45.97 -3.99 -7.70
N SER A 1242 -44.66 -3.83 -7.84
CA SER A 1242 -43.65 -4.60 -7.12
C SER A 1242 -42.74 -3.74 -6.22
N PHE A 1243 -43.24 -2.58 -5.78
CA PHE A 1243 -42.59 -1.74 -4.77
C PHE A 1243 -42.81 -2.29 -3.36
#